data_AF-A0A5S9WY64-F1
#
_entry.id   AF-A0A5S9WY64-F1
#
_cell.length_a   1.000
_cell.length_b   1.000
_cell.length_c   1.000
_cell.angle_alpha   90.00
_cell.angle_beta   90.00
_cell.angle_gamma   90.00
#
_symmetry.space_group_name_H-M   'P 1'
#
loop_
_entity.id
_entity.type
_entity.pdbx_description
1 polymer ?
#
loop_
_entity_poly.entity_id
_entity_poly.type
_entity_poly.pdbx_seq_one_letter_code
_entity_poly.pdbx_strand_id
1 'polypeptide(L)'
;MNSNPVGVFREREIDGKPFHIYTLSSQTDTTIPSSSGETAIDGDDHLSLQQPLFLCPSLRLRVHEENNSYTEFLPYKTSPHFPSIGSVDQQVQHLLDSDSQQVHDLLHSDSSHDDDDDDDVICKLPVVPIYWCNSKELDYDQFNCGACERSKIGTNYYVCLTCDLMFHKECVESPLEIKHPSYPFLSLKLYNRPGHRVSCMCCDLALFSMLYHCPTYKLSMHPVCAMKPIPIFIDHSKRHPHLLTFFPKQASLLCDVCGLVKESFPTYVCVRCIFVVHRDCIYFPYVIKICRHQHRISFTSSLPSGKWSCGVCRQKVDNNCGAYTCNKCSHYFVHTRCALREDVWDGKDLEGVPEEHEIILEPFETIADGIILHFSHGHHLKLEISRVYDENKFCQACILPIYEGNYYSCMDDCDFILHEACANASRKKHHALHGHPLTLKVVPGEQEYYKDYFQCSACYRQSCGYIYEAGYYRIDLRCASVSEPFQYQGHEHPLFLALDRQQELEATCQICQQKATFLRKLNCIECDYVICFKCATLPYEAKYKHDKHFLTFREGKEESDQLDWCEVCEKRIVYSRKDGFYACDHCCTTLHVHCLLGEDMYMLKPSQTITYIKREVHILPNNTRSRPFCHHHDEDRCPHKVVFKWQDQYMIFCSYRCLTK
;
A
#
# COMPACT_ATOMS: atom_id res chain seq x y z
N MET A 1 -20.72 45.45 32.67
CA MET A 1 -20.09 45.97 31.45
C MET A 1 -18.60 45.64 31.52
N ASN A 2 -18.24 44.43 31.12
CA ASN A 2 -16.83 44.05 30.96
C ASN A 2 -16.53 44.07 29.47
N SER A 3 -15.71 45.02 29.03
CA SER A 3 -15.25 45.12 27.65
C SER A 3 -14.24 44.01 27.37
N ASN A 4 -14.55 43.12 26.43
CA ASN A 4 -13.60 42.15 25.89
C ASN A 4 -12.37 42.89 25.35
N PRO A 5 -11.13 42.42 25.61
CA PRO A 5 -9.93 43.07 25.14
C PRO A 5 -9.85 42.97 23.61
N VAL A 6 -9.97 44.11 22.93
CA VAL A 6 -9.71 44.21 21.49
C VAL A 6 -8.19 44.28 21.31
N GLY A 7 -7.59 43.20 20.78
CA GLY A 7 -6.18 43.20 20.38
C GLY A 7 -5.94 44.00 19.10
N VAL A 8 -4.71 44.46 18.91
CA VAL A 8 -4.31 45.34 17.79
C VAL A 8 -3.29 44.62 16.92
N PHE A 9 -3.46 44.70 15.60
CA PHE A 9 -2.45 44.26 14.63
C PHE A 9 -1.35 45.30 14.52
N ARG A 10 -0.10 44.87 14.64
CA ARG A 10 1.08 45.70 14.41
C ARG A 10 1.89 45.15 13.25
N GLU A 11 2.29 46.02 12.35
CA GLU A 11 3.19 45.68 11.26
C GLU A 11 4.63 45.59 11.81
N ARG A 12 5.34 44.51 11.48
CA ARG A 12 6.73 44.28 11.84
C ARG A 12 7.45 43.76 10.62
N GLU A 13 8.61 44.35 10.32
CA GLU A 13 9.44 43.91 9.22
C GLU A 13 10.42 42.83 9.68
N ILE A 14 10.47 41.69 8.97
CA ILE A 14 11.45 40.62 9.19
C ILE A 14 12.06 40.30 7.83
N ASP A 15 13.39 40.32 7.72
CA ASP A 15 14.10 40.05 6.46
C ASP A 15 13.63 40.91 5.26
N GLY A 16 13.28 42.18 5.51
CA GLY A 16 12.88 43.15 4.48
C GLY A 16 11.50 42.91 3.88
N LYS A 17 10.62 42.18 4.57
CA LYS A 17 9.21 42.02 4.21
C LYS A 17 8.32 42.40 5.40
N PRO A 18 7.20 43.11 5.16
CA PRO A 18 6.25 43.45 6.21
C PRO A 18 5.41 42.23 6.63
N PHE A 19 5.21 42.07 7.93
CA PHE A 19 4.36 41.05 8.57
C PHE A 19 3.38 41.73 9.52
N HIS A 20 2.14 41.24 9.61
CA HIS A 20 1.21 41.69 10.65
C HIS A 20 1.18 40.70 11.81
N ILE A 21 1.48 41.18 13.02
CA ILE A 21 1.47 40.40 14.25
C ILE A 21 0.31 40.91 15.12
N TYR A 22 -0.56 40.00 15.56
CA TYR A 22 -1.65 40.31 16.49
C TYR A 22 -1.13 40.29 17.94
N THR A 23 -1.36 41.36 18.69
CA THR A 23 -0.95 41.43 20.12
C THR A 23 -2.18 41.69 21.00
N LEU A 24 -2.38 40.89 22.04
CA LEU A 24 -3.39 41.16 23.08
C LEU A 24 -2.89 42.28 24.00
N SER A 25 -3.70 43.33 24.18
CA SER A 25 -3.42 44.39 25.15
C SER A 25 -3.71 43.87 26.56
N SER A 26 -2.67 43.49 27.32
CA SER A 26 -2.80 43.20 28.75
C SER A 26 -2.95 44.51 29.53
N GLN A 27 -3.98 44.61 30.37
CA GLN A 27 -4.10 45.70 31.35
C GLN A 27 -2.95 45.58 32.36
N THR A 28 -1.94 46.44 32.23
CA THR A 28 -1.14 47.00 33.32
C THR A 28 -0.09 47.91 32.72
N ASP A 29 -0.35 49.22 32.74
CA ASP A 29 0.67 50.25 32.94
C ASP A 29 -0.01 51.58 33.25
N THR A 30 -0.27 51.78 34.54
CA THR A 30 -0.64 53.08 35.11
C THR A 30 0.61 53.96 35.21
N THR A 31 0.62 55.07 34.48
CA THR A 31 1.23 56.33 34.93
C THR A 31 0.65 57.50 34.12
N ILE A 32 -0.03 58.43 34.82
CA ILE A 32 -0.49 59.74 34.32
C ILE A 32 0.46 60.79 34.90
N PRO A 33 0.90 61.82 34.14
CA PRO A 33 0.30 63.17 34.25
C PRO A 33 0.25 63.90 32.88
N SER A 34 -0.90 64.38 32.39
CA SER A 34 -1.56 65.68 32.64
C SER A 34 -1.42 66.70 31.49
N SER A 35 -2.55 67.36 31.21
CA SER A 35 -2.78 68.65 30.52
C SER A 35 -2.75 68.78 28.99
N SER A 36 -3.93 69.17 28.47
CA SER A 36 -4.23 70.19 27.46
C SER A 36 -3.76 70.04 26.01
N GLY A 37 -4.73 70.14 25.08
CA GLY A 37 -4.49 70.61 23.71
C GLY A 37 -5.48 70.05 22.71
N GLU A 38 -6.52 70.82 22.39
CA GLU A 38 -7.25 70.70 21.13
C GLU A 38 -6.28 70.85 19.95
N THR A 39 -6.41 70.03 18.89
CA THR A 39 -6.55 70.47 17.49
C THR A 39 -6.57 69.29 16.53
N ALA A 40 -7.27 69.52 15.42
CA ALA A 40 -7.76 68.56 14.46
C ALA A 40 -6.84 68.38 13.24
N ILE A 41 -6.99 67.21 12.58
CA ILE A 41 -6.89 66.91 11.13
C ILE A 41 -5.54 67.06 10.42
N ASP A 42 -5.04 65.92 9.92
CA ASP A 42 -4.71 65.54 8.51
C ASP A 42 -3.54 64.55 8.56
N GLY A 43 -3.47 63.43 7.85
CA GLY A 43 -4.24 62.84 6.76
C GLY A 43 -3.43 61.62 6.29
N ASP A 44 -4.11 60.61 5.77
CA ASP A 44 -3.59 59.47 4.99
C ASP A 44 -2.58 58.49 5.63
N ASP A 45 -3.12 57.38 6.12
CA ASP A 45 -2.87 56.08 5.45
C ASP A 45 -3.98 55.08 5.81
N HIS A 46 -5.07 55.13 5.06
CA HIS A 46 -6.11 54.12 5.07
C HIS A 46 -5.60 52.85 4.35
N LEU A 47 -5.01 51.92 5.10
CA LEU A 47 -5.04 50.50 4.72
C LEU A 47 -6.31 49.87 5.28
N SER A 48 -7.32 49.87 4.42
CA SER A 48 -8.63 49.26 4.58
C SER A 48 -8.60 47.86 5.21
N LEU A 49 -9.13 47.74 6.43
CA LEU A 49 -9.69 46.51 6.98
C LEU A 49 -10.87 46.05 6.09
N GLN A 50 -10.56 45.34 5.00
CA GLN A 50 -11.55 44.75 4.09
C GLN A 50 -11.23 43.28 3.74
N GLN A 51 -10.64 42.52 4.68
CA GLN A 51 -10.63 41.06 4.55
C GLN A 51 -11.90 40.47 5.18
N PRO A 52 -12.61 39.53 4.51
CA PRO A 52 -13.75 38.86 5.11
C PRO A 52 -13.29 38.06 6.34
N LEU A 53 -13.94 38.29 7.48
CA LEU A 53 -13.72 37.50 8.69
C LEU A 53 -14.44 36.16 8.54
N PHE A 54 -13.71 35.07 8.79
CA PHE A 54 -14.24 33.70 8.70
C PHE A 54 -14.41 33.09 10.08
N LEU A 55 -15.53 32.39 10.26
CA LEU A 55 -15.81 31.61 11.46
C LEU A 55 -14.92 30.36 11.51
N CYS A 56 -14.56 29.95 12.73
CA CYS A 56 -13.88 28.68 12.95
C CYS A 56 -14.78 27.52 12.46
N PRO A 57 -14.26 26.60 11.62
CA PRO A 57 -15.02 25.42 11.21
C PRO A 57 -15.58 24.59 12.37
N SER A 58 -14.86 24.50 13.50
CA SER A 58 -15.33 23.81 14.72
C SER A 58 -16.57 24.46 15.32
N LEU A 59 -16.69 25.80 15.26
CA LEU A 59 -17.89 26.50 15.70
C LEU A 59 -19.07 26.19 14.76
N ARG A 60 -18.82 26.14 13.44
CA ARG A 60 -19.85 25.81 12.44
C ARG A 60 -20.37 24.37 12.57
N LEU A 61 -19.59 23.48 13.18
CA LEU A 61 -19.97 22.10 13.52
C LEU A 61 -20.86 22.04 14.77
N ARG A 62 -20.45 22.70 15.86
CA ARG A 62 -21.10 22.63 17.18
C ARG A 62 -22.52 23.20 17.24
N VAL A 63 -22.91 24.09 16.32
CA VAL A 63 -24.28 24.64 16.21
C VAL A 63 -25.34 23.54 15.95
N HIS A 64 -24.92 22.30 15.66
CA HIS A 64 -25.81 21.22 15.22
C HIS A 64 -25.72 19.93 16.06
N GLU A 65 -24.99 19.91 17.19
CA GLU A 65 -24.87 18.75 18.08
C GLU A 65 -26.03 18.59 19.09
N GLU A 66 -27.27 18.86 18.67
CA GLU A 66 -28.45 18.51 19.48
C GLU A 66 -28.88 17.07 19.15
N ASN A 67 -28.58 16.13 20.07
CA ASN A 67 -29.20 14.81 20.25
C ASN A 67 -29.65 14.06 18.98
N ASN A 68 -28.71 13.57 18.14
CA ASN A 68 -29.08 12.73 16.99
C ASN A 68 -28.12 11.55 16.74
N SER A 69 -28.70 10.45 16.26
CA SER A 69 -28.03 9.16 16.05
C SER A 69 -26.90 9.24 15.02
N TYR A 70 -25.78 8.54 15.29
CA TYR A 70 -24.52 8.45 14.52
C TYR A 70 -24.60 7.96 13.04
N THR A 71 -25.79 7.89 12.45
CA THR A 71 -26.05 7.18 11.18
C THR A 71 -26.44 8.06 9.99
N GLU A 72 -26.65 9.38 10.13
CA GLU A 72 -27.14 10.25 9.04
C GLU A 72 -26.22 11.43 8.68
N PHE A 73 -26.20 11.82 7.40
CA PHE A 73 -25.45 12.99 6.92
C PHE A 73 -26.07 14.28 7.48
N LEU A 74 -25.32 15.03 8.28
CA LEU A 74 -25.77 16.28 8.90
C LEU A 74 -25.41 17.48 8.00
N PRO A 75 -26.37 18.20 7.41
CA PRO A 75 -26.06 19.35 6.56
C PRO A 75 -25.57 20.51 7.41
N TYR A 76 -24.51 21.19 6.96
CA TYR A 76 -24.15 22.49 7.52
C TYR A 76 -25.24 23.51 7.16
N LYS A 77 -25.65 24.32 8.14
CA LYS A 77 -26.59 25.43 7.91
C LYS A 77 -25.94 26.80 8.07
N THR A 78 -24.76 26.85 8.68
CA THR A 78 -24.04 28.09 9.00
C THR A 78 -23.05 28.52 7.91
N SER A 79 -23.16 29.78 7.51
CA SER A 79 -22.23 30.43 6.58
C SER A 79 -20.79 30.41 7.12
N PRO A 80 -19.75 30.34 6.26
CA PRO A 80 -18.36 30.51 6.70
C PRO A 80 -18.05 31.93 7.18
N HIS A 81 -18.88 32.92 6.85
CA HIS A 81 -18.68 34.32 7.24
C HIS A 81 -19.35 34.66 8.58
N PHE A 82 -18.78 35.62 9.30
CA PHE A 82 -19.45 36.18 10.48
C PHE A 82 -20.82 36.77 10.12
N PRO A 83 -21.83 36.64 11.01
CA PRO A 83 -23.14 37.24 10.78
C PRO A 83 -23.01 38.75 10.61
N SER A 84 -23.56 39.30 9.53
CA SER A 84 -23.77 40.75 9.42
C SER A 84 -24.94 41.15 10.31
N ILE A 85 -24.88 42.36 10.88
CA ILE A 85 -25.95 42.93 11.71
C ILE A 85 -27.25 42.94 10.87
N GLY A 86 -28.16 41.99 11.14
CA GLY A 86 -29.40 41.78 10.40
C GLY A 86 -29.54 40.45 9.62
N SER A 87 -28.56 39.55 9.66
CA SER A 87 -28.65 38.22 9.01
C SER A 87 -29.40 37.16 9.85
N VAL A 88 -29.87 36.10 9.18
CA VAL A 88 -30.79 35.07 9.70
C VAL A 88 -30.11 34.03 10.63
N ASP A 89 -28.79 34.08 10.82
CA ASP A 89 -28.04 33.13 11.67
C ASP A 89 -28.13 33.48 13.18
N GLN A 90 -29.35 33.63 13.69
CA GLN A 90 -29.64 33.98 15.10
C GLN A 90 -28.99 33.02 16.11
N GLN A 91 -28.81 31.74 15.75
CA GLN A 91 -28.14 30.75 16.61
C GLN A 91 -26.65 31.01 16.79
N VAL A 92 -25.95 31.38 15.72
CA VAL A 92 -24.50 31.70 15.78
C VAL A 92 -24.30 32.98 16.55
N GLN A 93 -25.14 33.99 16.29
CA GLN A 93 -25.11 35.24 17.04
C GLN A 93 -25.39 34.99 18.54
N HIS A 94 -26.35 34.14 18.88
CA HIS A 94 -26.62 33.75 20.26
C HIS A 94 -25.45 33.01 20.92
N LEU A 95 -24.72 32.14 20.20
CA LEU A 95 -23.52 31.46 20.72
C LEU A 95 -22.32 32.42 20.88
N LEU A 96 -22.18 33.40 19.99
CA LEU A 96 -21.17 34.45 20.11
C LEU A 96 -21.47 35.40 21.29
N ASP A 97 -22.74 35.71 21.50
CA ASP A 97 -23.25 36.63 22.52
C ASP A 97 -23.44 35.98 23.91
N SER A 98 -23.48 34.64 23.99
CA SER A 98 -23.61 33.93 25.26
C SER A 98 -22.31 34.02 26.07
N ASP A 99 -22.38 34.58 27.28
CA ASP A 99 -21.33 34.45 28.29
C ASP A 99 -21.33 33.00 28.80
N SER A 100 -20.14 32.39 28.86
CA SER A 100 -19.84 30.94 28.96
C SER A 100 -20.46 30.19 30.15
N GLN A 101 -21.29 30.82 30.97
CA GLN A 101 -21.83 30.23 32.20
C GLN A 101 -23.25 29.63 32.06
N GLN A 102 -24.02 29.97 31.01
CA GLN A 102 -25.44 29.53 30.92
C GLN A 102 -25.71 28.36 29.98
N VAL A 103 -24.74 27.91 29.18
CA VAL A 103 -24.91 26.75 28.27
C VAL A 103 -24.56 25.42 28.96
N HIS A 104 -23.89 25.49 30.13
CA HIS A 104 -23.43 24.33 30.89
C HIS A 104 -24.56 23.47 31.48
N ASP A 105 -25.77 24.03 31.64
CA ASP A 105 -26.91 23.35 32.28
C ASP A 105 -27.86 22.63 31.29
N LEU A 106 -27.65 22.77 29.97
CA LEU A 106 -28.55 22.18 28.96
C LEU A 106 -28.01 20.92 28.29
N LEU A 107 -26.75 20.52 28.52
CA LEU A 107 -26.10 19.39 27.83
C LEU A 107 -25.56 18.27 28.74
N HIS A 108 -25.62 18.42 30.08
CA HIS A 108 -25.17 17.37 31.00
C HIS A 108 -26.33 16.66 31.71
N SER A 109 -26.96 15.73 31.00
CA SER A 109 -27.56 14.55 31.64
C SER A 109 -27.10 13.30 30.90
N ASP A 110 -26.24 12.54 31.58
CA ASP A 110 -25.81 11.16 31.32
C ASP A 110 -24.67 10.94 30.29
N SER A 111 -23.42 10.87 30.78
CA SER A 111 -22.68 9.60 30.89
C SER A 111 -21.21 9.84 31.30
N SER A 112 -20.78 9.05 32.28
CA SER A 112 -19.40 8.91 32.76
C SER A 112 -18.48 8.33 31.69
N HIS A 113 -17.32 8.94 31.42
CA HIS A 113 -16.02 8.29 31.16
C HIS A 113 -14.92 9.35 31.37
N ASP A 114 -13.91 8.99 32.17
CA ASP A 114 -12.77 9.82 32.56
C ASP A 114 -11.81 10.11 31.38
N ASP A 115 -11.43 11.39 31.25
CA ASP A 115 -10.09 11.95 31.02
C ASP A 115 -10.12 13.18 30.10
N ASP A 116 -9.56 14.28 30.62
CA ASP A 116 -9.34 15.64 30.08
C ASP A 116 -10.54 16.62 30.07
N ASP A 117 -10.69 17.32 31.21
CA ASP A 117 -11.41 18.59 31.35
C ASP A 117 -10.81 19.67 30.42
N ASP A 118 -11.31 19.78 29.20
CA ASP A 118 -11.13 20.96 28.35
C ASP A 118 -12.38 21.84 28.55
N ASP A 119 -12.26 22.89 29.39
CA ASP A 119 -13.27 23.94 29.52
C ASP A 119 -13.72 24.36 28.11
N ASP A 120 -15.00 24.17 27.80
CA ASP A 120 -15.53 24.24 26.44
C ASP A 120 -15.60 25.71 25.94
N VAL A 121 -14.44 26.31 25.67
CA VAL A 121 -14.31 27.70 25.21
C VAL A 121 -14.83 27.80 23.79
N ILE A 122 -16.04 28.36 23.65
CA ILE A 122 -16.62 28.71 22.34
C ILE A 122 -15.61 29.60 21.59
N CYS A 123 -15.15 29.15 20.42
CA CYS A 123 -14.18 29.87 19.59
C CYS A 123 -14.83 31.13 18.97
N LYS A 124 -14.81 32.26 19.72
CA LYS A 124 -15.43 33.55 19.35
C LYS A 124 -14.61 34.40 18.37
N LEU A 125 -13.33 34.07 18.16
CA LEU A 125 -12.41 34.83 17.31
C LEU A 125 -12.41 34.32 15.86
N PRO A 126 -12.20 35.21 14.87
CA PRO A 126 -11.98 34.80 13.50
C PRO A 126 -10.73 33.92 13.39
N VAL A 127 -10.76 32.96 12.47
CA VAL A 127 -9.54 32.21 12.14
C VAL A 127 -8.55 33.12 11.42
N VAL A 128 -7.27 32.97 11.74
CA VAL A 128 -6.20 33.83 11.23
C VAL A 128 -5.42 33.08 10.14
N PRO A 129 -5.19 33.67 8.95
CA PRO A 129 -4.37 33.03 7.93
C PRO A 129 -2.92 32.91 8.39
N ILE A 130 -2.34 31.71 8.25
CA ILE A 130 -0.91 31.47 8.46
C ILE A 130 -0.20 31.65 7.12
N TYR A 131 0.56 32.74 6.98
CA TYR A 131 1.39 33.00 5.81
C TYR A 131 2.78 32.32 5.89
N TRP A 132 3.06 31.57 6.96
CA TRP A 132 4.42 31.14 7.33
C TRP A 132 4.99 29.94 6.55
N CYS A 133 4.21 29.12 5.83
CA CYS A 133 4.71 27.82 5.33
C CYS A 133 4.87 27.67 3.81
N ASN A 134 5.26 28.73 3.10
CA ASN A 134 5.45 28.65 1.64
C ASN A 134 6.89 28.29 1.19
N SER A 135 7.80 27.87 2.09
CA SER A 135 9.21 27.63 1.71
C SER A 135 9.95 26.43 2.34
N LYS A 136 9.30 25.58 3.14
CA LYS A 136 9.89 24.30 3.59
C LYS A 136 8.87 23.17 3.51
N GLU A 137 9.27 22.04 2.92
CA GLU A 137 8.50 20.80 2.96
C GLU A 137 8.36 20.35 4.42
N LEU A 138 7.16 20.51 4.99
CA LEU A 138 6.84 19.94 6.31
C LEU A 138 6.71 18.41 6.20
N ASP A 139 7.19 17.72 7.23
CA ASP A 139 7.10 16.27 7.40
C ASP A 139 5.62 15.81 7.40
N TYR A 140 5.34 14.60 6.89
CA TYR A 140 3.97 14.11 6.67
C TYR A 140 3.15 13.99 7.97
N ASP A 141 3.82 13.92 9.12
CA ASP A 141 3.21 13.69 10.43
C ASP A 141 2.85 14.98 11.20
N GLN A 142 3.12 16.17 10.66
CA GLN A 142 2.98 17.44 11.41
C GLN A 142 1.69 18.25 11.17
N PHE A 143 0.83 17.88 10.20
CA PHE A 143 -0.40 18.64 9.93
C PHE A 143 -1.62 17.73 9.70
N ASN A 144 -2.68 17.98 10.46
CA ASN A 144 -4.03 17.46 10.22
C ASN A 144 -5.06 18.59 10.29
N CYS A 145 -5.89 18.74 9.26
CA CYS A 145 -6.93 19.77 9.24
C CYS A 145 -8.06 19.42 10.21
N GLY A 146 -8.34 20.27 11.20
CA GLY A 146 -9.38 20.04 12.21
C GLY A 146 -10.82 20.01 11.67
N ALA A 147 -11.05 20.37 10.41
CA ALA A 147 -12.38 20.35 9.79
C ALA A 147 -12.64 19.12 8.91
N CYS A 148 -11.65 18.68 8.13
CA CYS A 148 -11.82 17.58 7.18
C CYS A 148 -10.95 16.36 7.51
N GLU A 149 -10.18 16.42 8.60
CA GLU A 149 -9.27 15.38 9.12
C GLU A 149 -8.35 14.81 8.04
N ARG A 150 -7.85 15.70 7.17
CA ARG A 150 -6.95 15.32 6.09
C ARG A 150 -5.61 15.99 6.25
N SER A 151 -4.56 15.20 6.12
CA SER A 151 -3.20 15.69 5.98
C SER A 151 -2.95 16.23 4.57
N LYS A 152 -2.41 17.45 4.51
CA LYS A 152 -1.65 18.02 3.39
C LYS A 152 -2.34 18.01 2.00
N ILE A 153 -3.48 18.70 1.83
CA ILE A 153 -3.96 19.17 0.51
C ILE A 153 -4.44 20.61 0.63
N GLY A 154 -3.53 21.56 0.41
CA GLY A 154 -3.83 22.98 0.38
C GLY A 154 -2.52 23.76 0.26
N THR A 155 -2.57 24.97 -0.31
CA THR A 155 -1.39 25.86 -0.37
C THR A 155 -1.42 26.91 0.73
N ASN A 156 -2.55 27.08 1.41
CA ASN A 156 -2.76 28.10 2.44
C ASN A 156 -3.55 27.50 3.61
N TYR A 157 -3.21 27.91 4.83
CA TYR A 157 -3.79 27.39 6.06
C TYR A 157 -4.28 28.53 6.94
N TYR A 158 -5.27 28.22 7.76
CA TYR A 158 -5.78 29.08 8.82
C TYR A 158 -5.55 28.41 10.16
N VAL A 159 -5.38 29.20 11.21
CA VAL A 159 -5.36 28.71 12.60
C VAL A 159 -6.44 29.37 13.41
N CYS A 160 -7.08 28.59 14.26
CA CYS A 160 -7.87 29.13 15.35
C CYS A 160 -7.02 29.13 16.60
N LEU A 161 -6.72 30.32 17.14
CA LEU A 161 -5.92 30.44 18.37
C LEU A 161 -6.66 29.96 19.63
N THR A 162 -8.00 29.94 19.58
CA THR A 162 -8.82 29.47 20.70
C THR A 162 -8.93 27.95 20.72
N CYS A 163 -9.10 27.34 19.55
CA CYS A 163 -9.24 25.90 19.41
C CYS A 163 -7.87 25.18 19.27
N ASP A 164 -6.76 25.91 19.11
CA ASP A 164 -5.42 25.42 18.73
C ASP A 164 -5.39 24.43 17.54
N LEU A 165 -6.33 24.61 16.61
CA LEU A 165 -6.48 23.77 15.42
C LEU A 165 -6.09 24.53 14.16
N MET A 166 -5.46 23.80 13.24
CA MET A 166 -5.17 24.29 11.89
C MET A 166 -6.21 23.77 10.88
N PHE A 167 -6.51 24.58 9.87
CA PHE A 167 -7.51 24.30 8.86
C PHE A 167 -6.98 24.60 7.45
N HIS A 168 -7.42 23.83 6.46
CA HIS A 168 -7.26 24.21 5.06
C HIS A 168 -8.05 25.49 4.76
N LYS A 169 -7.51 26.37 3.92
CA LYS A 169 -8.23 27.54 3.39
C LYS A 169 -9.61 27.15 2.84
N GLU A 170 -9.67 26.09 2.04
CA GLU A 170 -10.91 25.62 1.40
C GLU A 170 -11.92 25.07 2.42
N CYS A 171 -11.48 24.61 3.59
CA CYS A 171 -12.38 24.18 4.67
C CYS A 171 -12.95 25.39 5.45
N VAL A 172 -12.15 26.44 5.62
CA VAL A 172 -12.60 27.69 6.27
C VAL A 172 -13.57 28.43 5.37
N GLU A 173 -13.20 28.60 4.10
CA GLU A 173 -13.95 29.38 3.12
C GLU A 173 -15.10 28.59 2.47
N SER A 174 -15.33 27.33 2.88
CA SER A 174 -16.27 26.42 2.24
C SER A 174 -17.72 26.99 2.26
N PRO A 175 -18.32 27.34 1.11
CA PRO A 175 -19.73 27.72 1.06
C PRO A 175 -20.65 26.54 1.41
N LEU A 176 -21.89 26.81 1.80
CA LEU A 176 -22.88 25.76 2.10
C LEU A 176 -23.28 24.94 0.87
N GLU A 177 -23.16 25.52 -0.32
CA GLU A 177 -23.53 24.90 -1.58
C GLU A 177 -22.53 25.32 -2.67
N ILE A 178 -22.09 24.36 -3.49
CA ILE A 178 -21.16 24.59 -4.60
C ILE A 178 -21.63 23.88 -5.87
N LYS A 179 -21.40 24.54 -7.02
CA LYS A 179 -21.55 23.94 -8.35
C LYS A 179 -20.18 23.62 -8.90
N HIS A 180 -19.88 22.32 -9.02
CA HIS A 180 -18.58 21.89 -9.53
C HIS A 180 -18.57 21.92 -11.06
N PRO A 181 -17.50 22.40 -11.74
CA PRO A 181 -17.49 22.51 -13.21
C PRO A 181 -17.63 21.17 -13.96
N SER A 182 -17.22 20.04 -13.35
CA SER A 182 -17.47 18.70 -13.93
C SER A 182 -18.92 18.22 -13.76
N TYR A 183 -19.71 18.90 -12.92
CA TYR A 183 -21.10 18.58 -12.61
C TYR A 183 -21.95 19.85 -12.59
N PRO A 184 -22.01 20.62 -13.69
CA PRO A 184 -22.56 21.97 -13.68
C PRO A 184 -24.07 22.02 -13.36
N PHE A 185 -24.76 20.89 -13.50
CA PHE A 185 -26.19 20.74 -13.22
C PHE A 185 -26.48 20.21 -11.81
N LEU A 186 -25.46 19.76 -11.08
CA LEU A 186 -25.61 19.24 -9.72
C LEU A 186 -25.15 20.29 -8.72
N SER A 187 -25.95 20.45 -7.67
CA SER A 187 -25.56 21.23 -6.50
C SER A 187 -25.08 20.30 -5.40
N LEU A 188 -23.85 20.51 -4.97
CA LEU A 188 -23.23 19.79 -3.88
C LEU A 188 -23.39 20.63 -2.61
N LYS A 189 -24.01 20.07 -1.58
CA LYS A 189 -24.19 20.75 -0.29
C LYS A 189 -23.14 20.28 0.71
N LEU A 190 -22.76 21.14 1.65
CA LEU A 190 -21.77 20.83 2.68
C LEU A 190 -22.41 20.01 3.81
N TYR A 191 -21.80 18.89 4.16
CA TYR A 191 -22.24 17.97 5.20
C TYR A 191 -21.09 17.61 6.15
N ASN A 192 -21.45 17.24 7.38
CA ASN A 192 -20.61 16.51 8.30
C ASN A 192 -20.92 15.00 8.19
N ARG A 193 -19.89 14.16 8.34
CA ARG A 193 -19.94 12.73 8.03
C ARG A 193 -20.81 11.93 9.02
N PRO A 194 -21.53 10.88 8.54
CA PRO A 194 -21.98 9.74 9.35
C PRO A 194 -21.02 8.53 9.32
N GLY A 195 -21.11 7.62 10.30
CA GLY A 195 -20.18 6.51 10.60
C GLY A 195 -19.79 5.49 9.49
N HIS A 196 -20.14 5.66 8.22
CA HIS A 196 -19.76 4.78 7.09
C HIS A 196 -18.62 5.38 6.23
N ARG A 197 -17.83 4.51 5.58
CA ARG A 197 -16.70 4.95 4.73
C ARG A 197 -17.22 5.44 3.37
N VAL A 198 -16.93 6.71 3.05
CA VAL A 198 -17.26 7.33 1.75
C VAL A 198 -15.96 7.82 1.12
N SER A 199 -15.79 7.65 -0.20
CA SER A 199 -14.62 8.12 -0.95
C SER A 199 -14.95 9.38 -1.76
N CYS A 200 -13.95 10.24 -1.96
CA CYS A 200 -14.07 11.39 -2.81
C CYS A 200 -14.00 10.99 -4.28
N MET A 201 -14.98 11.36 -5.07
CA MET A 201 -15.03 11.07 -6.50
C MET A 201 -13.92 11.70 -7.36
N CYS A 202 -13.20 12.70 -6.84
CA CYS A 202 -12.14 13.41 -7.58
C CYS A 202 -10.74 12.83 -7.34
N CYS A 203 -10.50 12.27 -6.15
CA CYS A 203 -9.18 11.76 -5.77
C CYS A 203 -9.19 10.35 -5.18
N ASP A 204 -10.36 9.70 -5.14
CA ASP A 204 -10.63 8.35 -4.64
C ASP A 204 -10.25 8.11 -3.16
N LEU A 205 -9.74 9.12 -2.46
CA LEU A 205 -9.36 9.05 -1.05
C LEU A 205 -10.57 9.19 -0.12
N ALA A 206 -10.47 8.59 1.06
CA ALA A 206 -11.52 8.57 2.07
C ALA A 206 -11.90 9.98 2.56
N LEU A 207 -13.18 10.15 2.90
CA LEU A 207 -13.75 11.33 3.52
C LEU A 207 -14.02 11.03 4.99
N PHE A 208 -13.48 11.85 5.89
CA PHE A 208 -13.51 11.60 7.33
C PHE A 208 -14.45 12.52 8.11
N SER A 209 -14.58 13.78 7.70
CA SER A 209 -15.43 14.76 8.39
C SER A 209 -16.12 15.68 7.37
N MET A 210 -15.82 16.99 7.37
CA MET A 210 -16.41 17.97 6.44
C MET A 210 -16.26 17.57 4.97
N LEU A 211 -17.38 17.44 4.25
CA LEU A 211 -17.43 17.04 2.85
C LEU A 211 -18.59 17.68 2.09
N TYR A 212 -18.47 17.77 0.77
CA TYR A 212 -19.57 18.12 -0.12
C TYR A 212 -20.28 16.85 -0.58
N HIS A 213 -21.61 16.79 -0.50
CA HIS A 213 -22.42 15.64 -0.90
C HIS A 213 -23.66 16.05 -1.72
N CYS A 214 -23.99 15.23 -2.71
CA CYS A 214 -25.25 15.31 -3.44
C CYS A 214 -26.07 14.03 -3.17
N PRO A 215 -27.14 14.09 -2.35
CA PRO A 215 -27.93 12.92 -1.99
C PRO A 215 -28.55 12.20 -3.20
N THR A 216 -28.98 12.95 -4.22
CA THR A 216 -29.67 12.43 -5.41
C THR A 216 -28.79 11.48 -6.23
N TYR A 217 -27.50 11.80 -6.37
CA TYR A 217 -26.55 11.03 -7.17
C TYR A 217 -25.50 10.30 -6.30
N LYS A 218 -25.61 10.41 -4.97
CA LYS A 218 -24.68 9.89 -3.97
C LYS A 218 -23.21 10.29 -4.23
N LEU A 219 -23.01 11.47 -4.79
CA LEU A 219 -21.68 11.99 -5.13
C LEU A 219 -21.09 12.73 -3.94
N SER A 220 -19.82 12.47 -3.64
CA SER A 220 -19.13 13.09 -2.49
C SER A 220 -17.74 13.61 -2.87
N MET A 221 -17.38 14.79 -2.37
CA MET A 221 -16.11 15.46 -2.64
C MET A 221 -15.50 16.08 -1.38
N HIS A 222 -14.17 16.10 -1.27
CA HIS A 222 -13.51 16.94 -0.27
C HIS A 222 -13.76 18.42 -0.59
N PRO A 223 -13.81 19.33 0.40
CA PRO A 223 -13.87 20.78 0.15
C PRO A 223 -12.72 21.26 -0.73
N VAL A 224 -11.50 20.80 -0.44
CA VAL A 224 -10.29 21.07 -1.22
C VAL A 224 -10.37 20.60 -2.67
N CYS A 225 -11.13 19.52 -2.95
CA CYS A 225 -11.33 19.02 -4.32
C CYS A 225 -12.43 19.80 -5.04
N ALA A 226 -13.53 20.10 -4.35
CA ALA A 226 -14.68 20.79 -4.92
C ALA A 226 -14.37 22.25 -5.29
N MET A 227 -13.50 22.92 -4.51
CA MET A 227 -13.13 24.32 -4.71
C MET A 227 -11.90 24.50 -5.62
N LYS A 228 -11.29 23.40 -6.09
CA LYS A 228 -10.11 23.47 -6.95
C LYS A 228 -10.51 23.98 -8.35
N PRO A 229 -9.84 25.01 -8.89
CA PRO A 229 -10.14 25.50 -10.23
C PRO A 229 -9.83 24.43 -11.28
N ILE A 230 -10.75 24.26 -12.24
CA ILE A 230 -10.56 23.39 -13.41
C ILE A 230 -10.09 24.26 -14.58
N PRO A 231 -8.89 24.02 -15.14
CA PRO A 231 -8.44 24.72 -16.34
C PRO A 231 -9.43 24.52 -17.50
N ILE A 232 -9.85 25.59 -18.15
CA ILE A 232 -10.72 25.49 -19.34
C ILE A 232 -9.91 24.99 -20.53
N PHE A 233 -8.64 25.37 -20.60
CA PHE A 233 -7.73 25.00 -21.66
C PHE A 233 -6.49 24.32 -21.08
N ILE A 234 -6.02 23.28 -21.76
CA ILE A 234 -4.72 22.66 -21.52
C ILE A 234 -3.91 22.74 -22.81
N ASP A 235 -2.73 23.34 -22.71
CA ASP A 235 -1.69 23.22 -23.72
C ASP A 235 -0.69 22.15 -23.27
N HIS A 236 -0.63 21.06 -24.03
CA HIS A 236 0.32 19.98 -23.80
C HIS A 236 0.79 19.41 -25.14
N SER A 237 1.43 20.28 -25.93
CA SER A 237 1.94 20.03 -27.29
C SER A 237 2.64 18.67 -27.47
N LYS A 238 3.37 18.23 -26.45
CA LYS A 238 4.11 16.96 -26.43
C LYS A 238 3.22 15.73 -26.57
N ARG A 239 2.00 15.76 -26.00
CA ARG A 239 1.04 14.64 -26.05
C ARG A 239 0.04 14.84 -27.17
N HIS A 240 -0.36 16.09 -27.37
CA HIS A 240 -1.26 16.46 -28.43
C HIS A 240 -0.93 17.88 -28.91
N PRO A 241 -0.69 18.10 -30.22
CA PRO A 241 -0.16 19.36 -30.73
C PRO A 241 -1.13 20.55 -30.67
N HIS A 242 -2.42 20.32 -30.43
CA HIS A 242 -3.44 21.37 -30.36
C HIS A 242 -3.87 21.65 -28.93
N LEU A 243 -4.39 22.87 -28.72
CA LEU A 243 -5.04 23.24 -27.47
C LEU A 243 -6.23 22.32 -27.19
N LEU A 244 -6.30 21.82 -25.97
CA LEU A 244 -7.36 20.95 -25.49
C LEU A 244 -8.37 21.76 -24.69
N THR A 245 -9.65 21.60 -25.00
CA THR A 245 -10.74 22.31 -24.33
C THR A 245 -11.45 21.38 -23.36
N PHE A 246 -11.74 21.87 -22.16
CA PHE A 246 -12.50 21.14 -21.16
C PHE A 246 -13.90 20.78 -21.69
N PHE A 247 -14.28 19.52 -21.51
CA PHE A 247 -15.57 18.98 -21.92
C PHE A 247 -16.40 18.63 -20.67
N PRO A 248 -17.30 19.53 -20.22
CA PRO A 248 -17.98 19.41 -18.93
C PRO A 248 -19.11 18.36 -18.89
N LYS A 249 -19.61 17.93 -20.05
CA LYS A 249 -20.67 16.93 -20.08
C LYS A 249 -20.07 15.56 -19.79
N GLN A 250 -20.60 14.86 -18.79
CA GLN A 250 -20.30 13.44 -18.53
C GLN A 250 -20.70 12.61 -19.75
N ALA A 251 -19.85 12.58 -20.75
CA ALA A 251 -20.03 11.73 -21.91
C ALA A 251 -19.18 10.50 -21.70
N SER A 252 -19.73 9.35 -22.08
CA SER A 252 -19.05 8.06 -22.08
C SER A 252 -18.00 7.99 -23.21
N LEU A 253 -17.18 9.03 -23.34
CA LEU A 253 -16.13 9.10 -24.36
C LEU A 253 -14.94 8.27 -23.91
N LEU A 254 -14.46 7.44 -24.82
CA LEU A 254 -13.24 6.66 -24.63
C LEU A 254 -12.05 7.62 -24.61
N CYS A 255 -11.19 7.53 -23.60
CA CYS A 255 -9.95 8.29 -23.58
C CYS A 255 -8.90 7.66 -24.52
N ASP A 256 -8.40 8.41 -25.49
CA ASP A 256 -7.41 7.95 -26.48
C ASP A 256 -6.05 7.62 -25.88
N VAL A 257 -5.76 8.02 -24.64
CA VAL A 257 -4.49 7.69 -23.97
C VAL A 257 -4.59 6.40 -23.17
N CYS A 258 -5.71 6.16 -22.50
CA CYS A 258 -5.83 5.03 -21.57
C CYS A 258 -6.85 3.97 -21.96
N GLY A 259 -7.65 4.21 -23.00
CA GLY A 259 -8.66 3.28 -23.51
C GLY A 259 -9.80 3.01 -22.55
N LEU A 260 -10.07 3.92 -21.59
CA LEU A 260 -11.16 3.78 -20.62
C LEU A 260 -12.12 4.95 -20.68
N VAL A 261 -13.38 4.68 -20.38
CA VAL A 261 -14.40 5.69 -20.08
C VAL A 261 -14.38 5.93 -18.57
N LYS A 262 -14.23 7.20 -18.16
CA LYS A 262 -14.27 7.59 -16.74
C LYS A 262 -15.20 8.77 -16.55
N GLU A 263 -16.35 8.53 -15.92
CA GLU A 263 -17.39 9.54 -15.77
C GLU A 263 -17.08 10.61 -14.72
N SER A 264 -16.18 10.32 -13.77
CA SER A 264 -15.82 11.22 -12.67
C SER A 264 -14.59 12.09 -12.89
N PHE A 265 -13.88 11.91 -14.01
CA PHE A 265 -12.61 12.61 -14.25
C PHE A 265 -12.79 13.75 -15.25
N PRO A 266 -12.19 14.94 -15.00
CA PRO A 266 -12.23 16.04 -15.96
C PRO A 266 -11.66 15.57 -17.31
N THR A 267 -12.45 15.72 -18.36
CA THR A 267 -12.12 15.29 -19.72
C THR A 267 -11.89 16.50 -20.60
N TYR A 268 -10.88 16.39 -21.46
CA TYR A 268 -10.53 17.42 -22.43
C TYR A 268 -10.59 16.85 -23.83
N VAL A 269 -10.99 17.70 -24.77
CA VAL A 269 -11.17 17.31 -26.16
C VAL A 269 -10.45 18.26 -27.09
N CYS A 270 -9.85 17.70 -28.15
CA CYS A 270 -9.50 18.45 -29.34
C CYS A 270 -10.52 18.10 -30.43
N VAL A 271 -11.43 19.03 -30.72
CA VAL A 271 -12.45 18.83 -31.75
C VAL A 271 -11.82 18.65 -33.13
N ARG A 272 -10.71 19.33 -33.43
CA ARG A 272 -9.99 19.23 -34.71
C ARG A 272 -9.48 17.81 -34.98
N CYS A 273 -9.01 17.12 -33.95
CA CYS A 273 -8.41 15.80 -34.07
C CYS A 273 -9.32 14.66 -33.61
N ILE A 274 -10.50 14.97 -33.08
CA ILE A 274 -11.37 14.00 -32.40
C ILE A 274 -10.59 13.28 -31.29
N PHE A 275 -9.77 14.04 -30.56
CA PHE A 275 -8.93 13.51 -29.49
C PHE A 275 -9.58 13.77 -28.14
N VAL A 276 -9.68 12.75 -27.29
CA VAL A 276 -10.31 12.75 -25.97
C VAL A 276 -9.31 12.24 -24.94
N VAL A 277 -9.13 13.00 -23.86
CA VAL A 277 -8.16 12.65 -22.82
C VAL A 277 -8.65 13.04 -21.43
N HIS A 278 -8.45 12.18 -20.44
CA HIS A 278 -8.63 12.58 -19.05
C HIS A 278 -7.50 13.52 -18.64
N ARG A 279 -7.81 14.46 -17.75
CA ARG A 279 -6.84 15.41 -17.21
C ARG A 279 -5.54 14.76 -16.76
N ASP A 280 -5.58 13.63 -16.07
CA ASP A 280 -4.37 13.02 -15.54
C ASP A 280 -3.64 12.19 -16.60
N CYS A 281 -4.38 11.67 -17.59
CA CYS A 281 -3.79 10.94 -18.71
C CYS A 281 -2.90 11.83 -19.59
N ILE A 282 -3.14 13.15 -19.66
CA ILE A 282 -2.31 14.05 -20.47
C ILE A 282 -0.88 14.19 -19.90
N TYR A 283 -0.70 13.94 -18.59
CA TYR A 283 0.58 14.10 -17.87
C TYR A 283 1.27 12.79 -17.52
N PHE A 284 0.77 11.66 -18.01
CA PHE A 284 1.48 10.39 -17.91
C PHE A 284 2.92 10.48 -18.46
N PRO A 285 3.85 9.70 -17.91
CA PRO A 285 5.25 9.76 -18.32
C PRO A 285 5.44 9.32 -19.77
N TYR A 286 6.58 9.64 -20.37
CA TYR A 286 6.87 9.25 -21.74
C TYR A 286 7.73 8.00 -21.83
N VAL A 287 8.76 7.89 -21.00
CA VAL A 287 9.68 6.75 -21.01
C VAL A 287 9.72 6.16 -19.62
N ILE A 288 9.40 4.88 -19.49
CA ILE A 288 9.34 4.23 -18.17
C ILE A 288 10.06 2.89 -18.20
N LYS A 289 10.33 2.38 -17.02
CA LYS A 289 10.85 1.03 -16.79
C LYS A 289 9.80 0.23 -16.03
N ILE A 290 9.47 -0.97 -16.53
CA ILE A 290 8.54 -1.88 -15.86
C ILE A 290 9.24 -3.17 -15.41
N CYS A 291 8.73 -3.81 -14.37
CA CYS A 291 9.26 -5.06 -13.82
C CYS A 291 8.98 -6.30 -14.69
N ARG A 292 8.15 -6.17 -15.73
CA ARG A 292 7.77 -7.25 -16.66
C ARG A 292 8.60 -7.29 -17.93
N HIS A 293 9.53 -6.35 -18.09
CA HIS A 293 10.33 -6.24 -19.30
C HIS A 293 11.71 -5.66 -19.02
N GLN A 294 12.75 -6.20 -19.67
CA GLN A 294 14.13 -5.80 -19.41
C GLN A 294 14.49 -4.43 -20.01
N HIS A 295 13.82 -3.98 -21.05
CA HIS A 295 14.10 -2.67 -21.65
C HIS A 295 13.13 -1.61 -21.14
N ARG A 296 13.55 -0.35 -21.25
CA ARG A 296 12.62 0.78 -21.13
C ARG A 296 11.58 0.73 -22.25
N ILE A 297 10.38 1.20 -21.93
CA ILE A 297 9.28 1.31 -22.87
C ILE A 297 8.85 2.77 -22.99
N SER A 298 8.46 3.17 -24.19
CA SER A 298 8.05 4.54 -24.49
C SER A 298 6.58 4.60 -24.91
N PHE A 299 5.89 5.65 -24.48
CA PHE A 299 4.53 5.94 -24.87
C PHE A 299 4.44 6.18 -26.39
N THR A 300 3.41 5.61 -27.01
CA THR A 300 2.98 5.90 -28.38
C THR A 300 1.48 6.16 -28.38
N SER A 301 1.04 7.14 -29.18
CA SER A 301 -0.37 7.52 -29.31
C SER A 301 -1.17 6.59 -30.22
N SER A 302 -0.50 5.79 -31.06
CA SER A 302 -1.14 4.82 -31.95
C SER A 302 -0.22 3.63 -32.19
N LEU A 303 -0.84 2.48 -32.43
CA LEU A 303 -0.12 1.25 -32.74
C LEU A 303 -0.30 0.86 -34.22
N PRO A 304 0.69 0.18 -34.82
CA PRO A 304 0.51 -0.43 -36.13
C PRO A 304 -0.72 -1.34 -36.16
N SER A 305 -1.40 -1.42 -37.31
CA SER A 305 -2.52 -2.33 -37.47
C SER A 305 -2.06 -3.78 -37.26
N GLY A 306 -2.66 -4.45 -36.28
CA GLY A 306 -2.32 -5.83 -35.92
C GLY A 306 -3.16 -6.36 -34.77
N LYS A 307 -3.00 -7.66 -34.47
CA LYS A 307 -3.55 -8.28 -33.26
C LYS A 307 -2.42 -8.34 -32.23
N TRP A 308 -2.41 -7.39 -31.31
CA TRP A 308 -1.41 -7.30 -30.25
C TRP A 308 -2.01 -7.69 -28.90
N SER A 309 -1.19 -8.29 -28.04
CA SER A 309 -1.54 -8.59 -26.65
C SER A 309 -0.65 -7.77 -25.72
N CYS A 310 -1.24 -7.33 -24.61
CA CYS A 310 -0.55 -6.57 -23.58
C CYS A 310 0.44 -7.46 -22.84
N GLY A 311 1.69 -7.04 -22.69
CA GLY A 311 2.74 -7.77 -21.97
C GLY A 311 2.49 -7.93 -20.46
N VAL A 312 1.50 -7.22 -19.90
CA VAL A 312 1.12 -7.28 -18.48
C VAL A 312 -0.17 -8.09 -18.29
N CYS A 313 -1.32 -7.60 -18.79
CA CYS A 313 -2.60 -8.27 -18.57
C CYS A 313 -2.91 -9.37 -19.61
N ARG A 314 -2.07 -9.54 -20.63
CA ARG A 314 -2.23 -10.53 -21.72
C ARG A 314 -3.49 -10.38 -22.58
N GLN A 315 -4.34 -9.40 -22.30
CA GLN A 315 -5.51 -9.06 -23.10
C GLN A 315 -5.13 -8.31 -24.37
N LYS A 316 -6.06 -8.30 -25.34
CA LYS A 316 -5.88 -7.59 -26.61
C LYS A 316 -5.69 -6.08 -26.40
N VAL A 317 -4.74 -5.50 -27.14
CA VAL A 317 -4.53 -4.04 -27.18
C VAL A 317 -5.36 -3.44 -28.30
N ASP A 318 -6.06 -2.34 -28.01
CA ASP A 318 -6.73 -1.53 -29.03
C ASP A 318 -5.70 -0.64 -29.71
N ASN A 319 -5.61 -0.72 -31.03
CA ASN A 319 -4.63 0.02 -31.82
C ASN A 319 -4.96 1.53 -31.90
N ASN A 320 -6.20 1.90 -31.58
CA ASN A 320 -6.67 3.28 -31.60
C ASN A 320 -6.36 4.02 -30.28
N CYS A 321 -5.88 3.30 -29.26
CA CYS A 321 -5.56 3.88 -27.96
C CYS A 321 -4.04 3.93 -27.75
N GLY A 322 -3.62 4.83 -26.87
CA GLY A 322 -2.26 4.95 -26.41
C GLY A 322 -1.78 3.69 -25.71
N ALA A 323 -0.51 3.38 -25.92
CA ALA A 323 0.18 2.23 -25.35
C ALA A 323 1.65 2.55 -25.10
N TYR A 324 2.34 1.68 -24.35
CA TYR A 324 3.79 1.70 -24.25
C TYR A 324 4.39 0.59 -25.12
N THR A 325 5.52 0.90 -25.75
CA THR A 325 6.21 0.00 -26.68
C THR A 325 7.70 -0.08 -26.35
N CYS A 326 8.28 -1.25 -26.59
CA CYS A 326 9.73 -1.40 -26.56
C CYS A 326 10.30 -1.15 -27.96
N ASN A 327 11.36 -0.34 -28.04
CA ASN A 327 12.09 -0.11 -29.30
C ASN A 327 13.12 -1.20 -29.61
N LYS A 328 13.59 -1.94 -28.59
CA LYS A 328 14.57 -3.02 -28.72
C LYS A 328 13.93 -4.39 -28.99
N CYS A 329 12.73 -4.62 -28.44
CA CYS A 329 12.01 -5.87 -28.60
C CYS A 329 10.81 -5.67 -29.53
N SER A 330 10.91 -6.23 -30.73
CA SER A 330 9.81 -6.25 -31.69
C SER A 330 8.54 -6.81 -31.04
N HIS A 331 7.43 -6.11 -31.23
CA HIS A 331 6.10 -6.54 -30.83
C HIS A 331 5.81 -6.62 -29.32
N TYR A 332 6.58 -5.94 -28.47
CA TYR A 332 6.22 -5.80 -27.04
C TYR A 332 5.38 -4.53 -26.80
N PHE A 333 4.11 -4.74 -26.44
CA PHE A 333 3.12 -3.69 -26.20
C PHE A 333 2.54 -3.81 -24.81
N VAL A 334 2.25 -2.68 -24.16
CA VAL A 334 1.57 -2.66 -22.86
C VAL A 334 0.52 -1.56 -22.87
N HIS A 335 -0.71 -1.84 -22.44
CA HIS A 335 -1.71 -0.79 -22.27
C HIS A 335 -1.16 0.30 -21.34
N THR A 336 -1.43 1.56 -21.63
CA THR A 336 -0.99 2.70 -20.80
C THR A 336 -1.28 2.51 -19.31
N ARG A 337 -2.47 2.00 -18.98
CA ARG A 337 -2.91 1.76 -17.60
C ARG A 337 -2.25 0.55 -16.95
N CYS A 338 -1.93 -0.49 -17.73
CA CYS A 338 -1.18 -1.63 -17.22
C CYS A 338 0.27 -1.25 -16.91
N ALA A 339 0.88 -0.41 -17.77
CA ALA A 339 2.26 0.01 -17.61
C ALA A 339 2.46 0.93 -16.39
N LEU A 340 1.44 1.73 -16.06
CA LEU A 340 1.46 2.69 -14.95
C LEU A 340 0.78 2.19 -13.67
N ARG A 341 0.47 0.89 -13.59
CA ARG A 341 -0.05 0.28 -12.38
C ARG A 341 1.04 0.33 -11.31
N GLU A 342 0.71 0.76 -10.09
CA GLU A 342 1.68 1.05 -9.03
C GLU A 342 2.67 -0.09 -8.72
N ASP A 343 2.29 -1.34 -9.00
CA ASP A 343 3.12 -2.51 -8.78
C ASP A 343 3.94 -2.97 -10.00
N VAL A 344 3.83 -2.28 -11.13
CA VAL A 344 4.46 -2.64 -12.41
C VAL A 344 5.67 -1.77 -12.72
N TRP A 345 5.71 -0.52 -12.28
CA TRP A 345 6.78 0.44 -12.60
C TRP A 345 7.31 1.14 -11.34
N ASP A 346 8.41 1.87 -11.49
CA ASP A 346 9.16 2.52 -10.40
C ASP A 346 8.69 3.96 -10.08
N GLY A 347 7.69 4.47 -10.79
CA GLY A 347 7.16 5.82 -10.59
C GLY A 347 8.00 6.93 -11.24
N LYS A 348 9.03 6.61 -12.03
CA LYS A 348 9.96 7.58 -12.61
C LYS A 348 9.75 7.74 -14.11
N ASP A 349 9.65 8.99 -14.58
CA ASP A 349 9.81 9.29 -16.00
C ASP A 349 11.30 9.36 -16.31
N LEU A 350 11.74 8.52 -17.24
CA LEU A 350 13.14 8.30 -17.62
C LEU A 350 13.45 8.92 -18.99
N GLU A 351 12.60 9.83 -19.45
CA GLU A 351 12.82 10.55 -20.69
C GLU A 351 14.05 11.46 -20.58
N GLY A 352 14.90 11.44 -21.62
CA GLY A 352 16.15 12.20 -21.63
C GLY A 352 17.23 11.63 -20.70
N VAL A 353 16.91 10.65 -19.86
CA VAL A 353 17.89 9.95 -19.02
C VAL A 353 18.55 8.85 -19.86
N PRO A 354 19.89 8.78 -19.97
CA PRO A 354 20.56 7.67 -20.64
C PRO A 354 20.26 6.31 -19.96
N GLU A 355 20.28 5.22 -20.73
CA GLU A 355 20.16 3.87 -20.18
C GLU A 355 21.57 3.38 -19.80
N GLU A 356 21.82 3.25 -18.50
CA GLU A 356 23.08 2.72 -17.98
C GLU A 356 23.09 1.19 -18.02
N HIS A 357 24.27 0.60 -18.25
CA HIS A 357 24.43 -0.85 -18.19
C HIS A 357 24.34 -1.32 -16.74
N GLU A 358 23.54 -2.34 -16.48
CA GLU A 358 23.46 -2.94 -15.15
C GLU A 358 24.79 -3.61 -14.80
N ILE A 359 25.36 -3.25 -13.64
CA ILE A 359 26.53 -3.93 -13.09
C ILE A 359 26.12 -5.37 -12.74
N ILE A 360 26.64 -6.31 -13.53
CA ILE A 360 26.48 -7.75 -13.28
C ILE A 360 27.39 -8.09 -12.10
N LEU A 361 26.78 -8.62 -11.05
CA LEU A 361 27.49 -9.13 -9.88
C LEU A 361 27.45 -10.65 -9.95
N GLU A 362 28.62 -11.26 -10.17
CA GLU A 362 28.76 -12.71 -10.19
C GLU A 362 28.43 -13.30 -8.81
N PRO A 363 27.75 -14.46 -8.75
CA PRO A 363 27.39 -15.09 -7.49
C PRO A 363 28.59 -15.75 -6.79
N PHE A 364 29.64 -16.10 -7.52
CA PHE A 364 30.83 -16.74 -6.96
C PHE A 364 32.05 -16.50 -7.85
N GLU A 365 33.23 -16.73 -7.27
CA GLU A 365 34.49 -16.81 -7.99
C GLU A 365 34.82 -18.27 -8.28
N THR A 366 35.20 -18.60 -9.52
CA THR A 366 35.68 -19.94 -9.87
C THR A 366 37.15 -20.08 -9.51
N ILE A 367 37.47 -20.99 -8.60
CA ILE A 367 38.84 -21.25 -8.14
C ILE A 367 39.49 -22.35 -9.00
N ALA A 368 38.72 -23.40 -9.31
CA ALA A 368 39.11 -24.49 -10.19
C ALA A 368 37.84 -25.18 -10.75
N ASP A 369 38.02 -26.17 -11.62
CA ASP A 369 36.90 -26.94 -12.17
C ASP A 369 36.08 -27.59 -11.05
N GLY A 370 34.82 -27.16 -10.93
CA GLY A 370 33.91 -27.60 -9.88
C GLY A 370 34.25 -27.10 -8.47
N ILE A 371 35.13 -26.11 -8.30
CA ILE A 371 35.45 -25.49 -7.01
C ILE A 371 35.19 -23.98 -7.08
N ILE A 372 34.36 -23.48 -6.18
CA ILE A 372 33.92 -22.07 -6.15
C ILE A 372 34.12 -21.45 -4.77
N LEU A 373 34.35 -20.14 -4.73
CA LEU A 373 34.20 -19.30 -3.54
C LEU A 373 32.90 -18.49 -3.67
N HIS A 374 31.87 -18.89 -2.93
CA HIS A 374 30.54 -18.31 -3.06
C HIS A 374 30.36 -17.10 -2.13
N PHE A 375 29.69 -16.03 -2.59
CA PHE A 375 29.62 -14.75 -1.86
C PHE A 375 29.08 -14.86 -0.42
N SER A 376 28.27 -15.89 -0.15
CA SER A 376 27.58 -16.08 1.13
C SER A 376 28.34 -16.96 2.13
N HIS A 377 29.47 -17.56 1.72
CA HIS A 377 30.20 -18.50 2.56
C HIS A 377 31.70 -18.40 2.32
N GLY A 378 32.46 -18.21 3.41
CA GLY A 378 33.91 -17.91 3.33
C GLY A 378 34.80 -19.10 2.99
N HIS A 379 34.26 -20.31 2.87
CA HIS A 379 35.02 -21.51 2.49
C HIS A 379 34.79 -21.87 1.02
N HIS A 380 35.72 -22.64 0.45
CA HIS A 380 35.56 -23.20 -0.89
C HIS A 380 34.48 -24.28 -0.89
N LEU A 381 33.64 -24.24 -1.91
CA LEU A 381 32.62 -25.25 -2.16
C LEU A 381 33.01 -26.10 -3.36
N LYS A 382 32.80 -27.41 -3.25
CA LYS A 382 33.06 -28.38 -4.32
C LYS A 382 31.75 -28.90 -4.90
N LEU A 383 31.70 -29.02 -6.22
CA LEU A 383 30.60 -29.64 -6.95
C LEU A 383 30.62 -31.15 -6.74
N GLU A 384 29.51 -31.69 -6.25
CA GLU A 384 29.27 -33.10 -5.99
C GLU A 384 27.94 -33.52 -6.61
N ILE A 385 27.75 -34.84 -6.76
CA ILE A 385 26.53 -35.42 -7.32
C ILE A 385 25.87 -36.30 -6.26
N SER A 386 24.65 -35.94 -5.87
CA SER A 386 23.84 -36.78 -4.98
C SER A 386 23.23 -37.92 -5.78
N ARG A 387 23.58 -39.16 -5.40
CA ARG A 387 22.99 -40.40 -5.94
C ARG A 387 22.10 -41.12 -4.92
N VAL A 388 22.30 -40.83 -3.65
CA VAL A 388 21.56 -41.42 -2.53
C VAL A 388 20.96 -40.28 -1.74
N TYR A 389 19.65 -40.35 -1.54
CA TYR A 389 18.92 -39.35 -0.79
C TYR A 389 19.24 -39.46 0.70
N ASP A 390 19.64 -38.34 1.30
CA ASP A 390 19.83 -38.17 2.73
C ASP A 390 18.85 -37.10 3.23
N GLU A 391 17.96 -37.49 4.14
CA GLU A 391 16.93 -36.59 4.69
C GLU A 391 17.50 -35.45 5.54
N ASN A 392 18.79 -35.47 5.87
CA ASN A 392 19.47 -34.43 6.65
C ASN A 392 20.23 -33.41 5.78
N LYS A 393 20.33 -33.63 4.47
CA LYS A 393 21.03 -32.70 3.55
C LYS A 393 20.05 -31.70 2.96
N PHE A 394 20.22 -30.43 3.31
CA PHE A 394 19.38 -29.32 2.83
C PHE A 394 20.22 -28.21 2.19
N CYS A 395 19.68 -27.61 1.14
CA CYS A 395 20.26 -26.41 0.55
C CYS A 395 20.03 -25.20 1.46
N GLN A 396 21.10 -24.49 1.81
CA GLN A 396 21.07 -23.32 2.69
C GLN A 396 20.34 -22.11 2.08
N ALA A 397 20.18 -22.07 0.75
CA ALA A 397 19.53 -20.96 0.07
C ALA A 397 18.02 -21.15 -0.10
N CYS A 398 17.54 -22.35 -0.46
CA CYS A 398 16.11 -22.60 -0.68
C CYS A 398 15.43 -23.40 0.44
N ILE A 399 16.22 -23.94 1.38
CA ILE A 399 15.78 -24.79 2.51
C ILE A 399 15.10 -26.10 2.06
N LEU A 400 15.25 -26.48 0.80
CA LEU A 400 14.76 -27.77 0.30
C LEU A 400 15.82 -28.87 0.42
N PRO A 401 15.41 -30.14 0.58
CA PRO A 401 16.33 -31.27 0.59
C PRO A 401 17.13 -31.41 -0.71
N ILE A 402 18.31 -32.04 -0.61
CA ILE A 402 19.07 -32.50 -1.78
C ILE A 402 18.60 -33.91 -2.15
N TYR A 403 17.62 -34.03 -3.06
CA TYR A 403 17.12 -35.33 -3.50
C TYR A 403 18.14 -36.09 -4.37
N GLU A 404 18.39 -35.57 -5.57
CA GLU A 404 19.35 -36.11 -6.55
C GLU A 404 19.94 -34.95 -7.37
N GLY A 405 21.07 -35.21 -8.04
CA GLY A 405 21.71 -34.27 -8.94
C GLY A 405 22.86 -33.47 -8.32
N ASN A 406 23.27 -32.43 -9.03
CA ASN A 406 24.44 -31.64 -8.69
C ASN A 406 24.19 -30.67 -7.53
N TYR A 407 25.12 -30.61 -6.59
CA TYR A 407 25.11 -29.66 -5.50
C TYR A 407 26.54 -29.25 -5.13
N TYR A 408 26.68 -28.09 -4.51
CA TYR A 408 27.94 -27.63 -3.93
C TYR A 408 27.96 -27.91 -2.43
N SER A 409 29.03 -28.51 -1.93
CA SER A 409 29.27 -28.73 -0.49
C SER A 409 30.57 -28.07 -0.05
N CYS A 410 30.58 -27.62 1.21
CA CYS A 410 31.78 -27.12 1.89
C CYS A 410 32.90 -28.16 1.85
N MET A 411 34.11 -27.73 1.52
CA MET A 411 35.29 -28.59 1.59
C MET A 411 35.88 -28.69 3.00
N ASP A 412 35.53 -27.76 3.89
CA ASP A 412 35.88 -27.78 5.30
C ASP A 412 34.82 -28.54 6.11
N ASP A 413 35.08 -28.86 7.39
CA ASP A 413 34.17 -29.59 8.29
C ASP A 413 32.92 -28.75 8.66
N CYS A 414 32.12 -28.38 7.65
CA CYS A 414 30.97 -27.51 7.76
C CYS A 414 29.79 -28.04 6.92
N ASP A 415 28.58 -28.09 7.50
CA ASP A 415 27.38 -28.65 6.85
C ASP A 415 26.75 -27.71 5.79
N PHE A 416 27.54 -26.84 5.18
CA PHE A 416 27.06 -25.87 4.20
C PHE A 416 26.90 -26.49 2.82
N ILE A 417 25.67 -26.49 2.31
CA ILE A 417 25.31 -27.11 1.04
C ILE A 417 24.42 -26.17 0.22
N LEU A 418 24.60 -26.11 -1.09
CA LEU A 418 23.74 -25.40 -2.04
C LEU A 418 23.39 -26.29 -3.23
N HIS A 419 22.13 -26.26 -3.71
CA HIS A 419 21.85 -26.77 -5.06
C HIS A 419 22.67 -25.99 -6.08
N GLU A 420 23.09 -26.63 -7.17
CA GLU A 420 23.80 -25.95 -8.27
C GLU A 420 23.03 -24.71 -8.77
N ALA A 421 21.71 -24.83 -8.98
CA ALA A 421 20.87 -23.70 -9.38
C ALA A 421 20.77 -22.58 -8.32
N CYS A 422 20.91 -22.92 -7.04
CA CYS A 422 20.90 -21.93 -5.95
C CYS A 422 22.23 -21.18 -5.86
N ALA A 423 23.36 -21.87 -6.08
CA ALA A 423 24.68 -21.24 -6.15
C ALA A 423 24.80 -20.30 -7.35
N ASN A 424 24.13 -20.60 -8.47
CA ASN A 424 24.10 -19.75 -9.67
C ASN A 424 23.03 -18.64 -9.61
N ALA A 425 22.35 -18.43 -8.48
CA ALA A 425 21.32 -17.41 -8.37
C ALA A 425 21.93 -16.00 -8.50
N SER A 426 21.43 -15.21 -9.46
CA SER A 426 21.89 -13.85 -9.75
C SER A 426 21.87 -12.93 -8.52
N ARG A 427 22.96 -12.20 -8.25
CA ARG A 427 23.02 -11.27 -7.10
C ARG A 427 22.02 -10.11 -7.19
N LYS A 428 21.62 -9.71 -8.40
CA LYS A 428 20.55 -8.74 -8.68
C LYS A 428 19.53 -9.34 -9.62
N LYS A 429 18.25 -9.11 -9.37
CA LYS A 429 17.15 -9.68 -10.17
C LYS A 429 15.98 -8.71 -10.33
N HIS A 430 15.56 -8.47 -11.57
CA HIS A 430 14.25 -7.90 -11.84
C HIS A 430 13.19 -8.97 -11.66
N HIS A 431 12.22 -8.70 -10.79
CA HIS A 431 11.16 -9.66 -10.50
C HIS A 431 9.81 -9.04 -10.76
N ALA A 432 8.94 -9.81 -11.40
CA ALA A 432 7.64 -9.38 -11.88
C ALA A 432 6.72 -8.82 -10.76
N LEU A 433 6.95 -9.21 -9.50
CA LEU A 433 6.15 -8.74 -8.36
C LEU A 433 6.57 -7.36 -7.80
N HIS A 434 7.69 -6.78 -8.26
CA HIS A 434 8.20 -5.52 -7.71
C HIS A 434 8.88 -4.65 -8.78
N GLY A 435 8.58 -3.35 -8.80
CA GLY A 435 9.09 -2.38 -9.78
C GLY A 435 10.61 -2.22 -9.80
N HIS A 436 11.27 -2.43 -8.65
CA HIS A 436 12.72 -2.26 -8.51
C HIS A 436 13.48 -3.59 -8.59
N PRO A 437 14.75 -3.57 -9.06
CA PRO A 437 15.62 -4.74 -8.97
C PRO A 437 15.82 -5.16 -7.51
N LEU A 438 15.64 -6.45 -7.24
CA LEU A 438 15.85 -7.05 -5.94
C LEU A 438 17.30 -7.51 -5.82
N THR A 439 17.88 -7.38 -4.62
CA THR A 439 19.24 -7.84 -4.31
C THR A 439 19.19 -9.11 -3.50
N LEU A 440 19.96 -10.13 -3.90
CA LEU A 440 20.12 -11.38 -3.16
C LEU A 440 20.96 -11.14 -1.90
N LYS A 441 20.47 -11.57 -0.75
CA LYS A 441 21.17 -11.53 0.53
C LYS A 441 20.95 -12.82 1.31
N VAL A 442 21.85 -13.07 2.26
CA VAL A 442 21.60 -14.01 3.35
C VAL A 442 20.74 -13.28 4.38
N VAL A 443 19.83 -13.98 5.07
CA VAL A 443 18.97 -13.35 6.08
C VAL A 443 19.83 -12.57 7.08
N PRO A 444 19.55 -11.26 7.29
CA PRO A 444 20.37 -10.46 8.19
C PRO A 444 20.11 -10.82 9.67
N GLY A 445 21.18 -10.90 10.45
CA GLY A 445 21.13 -11.13 11.91
C GLY A 445 21.02 -9.84 12.75
N GLU A 446 20.85 -8.67 12.12
CA GLU A 446 21.03 -7.36 12.77
C GLU A 446 19.75 -6.75 13.37
N GLN A 447 18.57 -7.37 13.19
CA GLN A 447 17.31 -6.83 13.73
C GLN A 447 17.12 -7.18 15.22
N GLU A 448 16.79 -6.23 16.09
CA GLU A 448 16.70 -6.50 17.55
C GLU A 448 15.63 -7.53 17.95
N TYR A 449 14.48 -7.55 17.28
CA TYR A 449 13.32 -8.36 17.70
C TYR A 449 13.18 -9.69 16.97
N TYR A 450 13.57 -9.74 15.70
CA TYR A 450 13.39 -10.89 14.81
C TYR A 450 14.66 -11.12 14.00
N LYS A 451 15.39 -12.21 14.25
CA LYS A 451 16.67 -12.50 13.59
C LYS A 451 16.66 -13.85 12.90
N ASP A 452 17.39 -13.94 11.80
CA ASP A 452 17.72 -15.18 11.08
C ASP A 452 16.52 -15.91 10.43
N TYR A 453 15.36 -15.25 10.34
CA TYR A 453 14.24 -15.66 9.49
C TYR A 453 13.47 -14.44 8.94
N PHE A 454 12.62 -14.66 7.94
CA PHE A 454 11.76 -13.63 7.36
C PHE A 454 10.45 -14.20 6.80
N GLN A 455 9.47 -13.32 6.59
CA GLN A 455 8.25 -13.64 5.87
C GLN A 455 8.35 -13.21 4.41
N CYS A 456 8.06 -14.12 3.48
CA CYS A 456 8.03 -13.82 2.06
C CYS A 456 6.78 -13.00 1.67
N SER A 457 6.95 -11.83 1.07
CA SER A 457 5.88 -10.93 0.61
C SER A 457 5.00 -11.53 -0.51
N ALA A 458 5.47 -12.57 -1.22
CA ALA A 458 4.71 -13.18 -2.31
C ALA A 458 3.74 -14.26 -1.83
N CYS A 459 4.18 -15.09 -0.87
CA CYS A 459 3.44 -16.28 -0.44
C CYS A 459 3.23 -16.39 1.07
N TYR A 460 3.69 -15.41 1.85
CA TYR A 460 3.52 -15.27 3.29
C TYR A 460 4.08 -16.41 4.16
N ARG A 461 4.89 -17.31 3.57
CA ARG A 461 5.60 -18.34 4.32
C ARG A 461 6.77 -17.72 5.09
N GLN A 462 7.06 -18.28 6.26
CA GLN A 462 8.30 -18.00 6.99
C GLN A 462 9.44 -18.81 6.37
N SER A 463 10.62 -18.22 6.24
CA SER A 463 11.80 -18.90 5.71
C SER A 463 13.08 -18.44 6.39
N CYS A 464 14.03 -19.37 6.51
CA CYS A 464 15.41 -19.11 6.92
C CYS A 464 16.40 -19.11 5.75
N GLY A 465 15.92 -19.22 4.50
CA GLY A 465 16.74 -19.29 3.30
C GLY A 465 17.23 -17.94 2.81
N TYR A 466 17.76 -17.89 1.59
CA TYR A 466 18.17 -16.63 0.98
C TYR A 466 16.97 -15.78 0.60
N ILE A 467 17.19 -14.48 0.65
CA ILE A 467 16.19 -13.46 0.43
C ILE A 467 16.60 -12.58 -0.76
N TYR A 468 15.65 -12.28 -1.62
CA TYR A 468 15.73 -11.16 -2.54
C TYR A 468 14.97 -9.98 -1.94
N GLU A 469 15.64 -8.85 -1.75
CA GLU A 469 15.05 -7.67 -1.13
C GLU A 469 15.28 -6.36 -1.89
N ALA A 470 14.29 -5.46 -1.79
CA ALA A 470 14.39 -4.05 -2.11
C ALA A 470 13.50 -3.25 -1.13
N GLY A 471 14.12 -2.46 -0.26
CA GLY A 471 13.41 -1.77 0.83
C GLY A 471 12.71 -2.78 1.76
N TYR A 472 11.40 -2.61 1.94
CA TYR A 472 10.56 -3.51 2.75
C TYR A 472 10.03 -4.72 1.97
N TYR A 473 10.25 -4.79 0.66
CA TYR A 473 9.77 -5.90 -0.16
C TYR A 473 10.77 -7.06 -0.13
N ARG A 474 10.31 -8.24 0.29
CA ARG A 474 11.17 -9.39 0.61
C ARG A 474 10.58 -10.67 0.01
N ILE A 475 11.28 -11.38 -0.84
CA ILE A 475 10.81 -12.67 -1.37
C ILE A 475 11.88 -13.76 -1.21
N ASP A 476 11.44 -14.98 -0.91
CA ASP A 476 12.34 -16.13 -0.84
C ASP A 476 12.83 -16.55 -2.23
N LEU A 477 13.94 -17.28 -2.26
CA LEU A 477 14.59 -17.74 -3.50
C LEU A 477 13.63 -18.51 -4.44
N ARG A 478 12.70 -19.30 -3.90
CA ARG A 478 11.76 -20.10 -4.69
C ARG A 478 10.69 -19.21 -5.34
N CYS A 479 10.11 -18.27 -4.59
CA CYS A 479 9.22 -17.25 -5.14
C CYS A 479 9.94 -16.39 -6.17
N ALA A 480 11.19 -16.01 -5.91
CA ALA A 480 12.01 -15.24 -6.85
C ALA A 480 12.37 -16.02 -8.12
N SER A 481 12.36 -17.36 -8.08
CA SER A 481 12.63 -18.21 -9.25
C SER A 481 11.46 -18.27 -10.24
N VAL A 482 10.25 -17.90 -9.79
CA VAL A 482 9.07 -17.79 -10.66
C VAL A 482 9.30 -16.66 -11.66
N SER A 483 9.18 -16.98 -12.94
CA SER A 483 9.28 -16.03 -14.05
C SER A 483 8.11 -16.25 -15.01
N GLU A 484 7.77 -15.23 -15.80
CA GLU A 484 6.70 -15.32 -16.79
C GLU A 484 7.27 -15.57 -18.19
N PRO A 485 6.72 -16.52 -18.97
CA PRO A 485 5.66 -17.48 -18.59
C PRO A 485 6.12 -18.51 -17.56
N PHE A 486 5.28 -18.80 -16.57
CA PHE A 486 5.59 -19.83 -15.57
C PHE A 486 5.07 -21.19 -16.02
N GLN A 487 6.00 -22.11 -16.26
CA GLN A 487 5.69 -23.49 -16.65
C GLN A 487 5.46 -24.32 -15.39
N TYR A 488 4.20 -24.47 -14.98
CA TYR A 488 3.83 -25.28 -13.84
C TYR A 488 3.54 -26.71 -14.27
N GLN A 489 4.27 -27.70 -13.75
CA GLN A 489 4.16 -29.10 -14.18
C GLN A 489 2.76 -29.70 -13.94
N GLY A 490 1.99 -29.17 -12.97
CA GLY A 490 0.63 -29.62 -12.71
C GLY A 490 -0.43 -29.04 -13.65
N HIS A 491 -0.06 -28.20 -14.61
CA HIS A 491 -1.00 -27.59 -15.57
C HIS A 491 -0.39 -27.48 -16.98
N GLU A 492 -1.18 -27.77 -18.01
CA GLU A 492 -0.69 -27.84 -19.40
C GLU A 492 -0.29 -26.47 -19.97
N HIS A 493 -1.02 -25.41 -19.60
CA HIS A 493 -0.78 -24.07 -20.12
C HIS A 493 0.18 -23.26 -19.24
N PRO A 494 0.96 -22.33 -19.82
CA PRO A 494 1.77 -21.40 -19.06
C PRO A 494 0.92 -20.46 -18.20
N LEU A 495 1.42 -20.13 -17.02
CA LEU A 495 0.77 -19.24 -16.08
C LEU A 495 1.43 -17.85 -16.05
N PHE A 496 0.63 -16.83 -15.75
CA PHE A 496 1.02 -15.42 -15.77
C PHE A 496 0.48 -14.68 -14.56
N LEU A 497 0.99 -13.49 -14.30
CA LEU A 497 0.48 -12.53 -13.32
C LEU A 497 -0.39 -11.48 -14.03
N ALA A 498 -1.38 -11.97 -14.78
CA ALA A 498 -2.19 -11.15 -15.67
C ALA A 498 -3.38 -10.49 -14.96
N LEU A 499 -3.81 -11.05 -13.82
CA LEU A 499 -4.88 -10.48 -13.01
C LEU A 499 -4.50 -9.08 -12.49
N ASP A 500 -5.48 -8.18 -12.45
CA ASP A 500 -5.36 -6.97 -11.64
C ASP A 500 -5.50 -7.31 -10.14
N ARG A 501 -5.26 -6.32 -9.27
CA ARG A 501 -5.28 -6.56 -7.82
C ARG A 501 -6.64 -6.96 -7.30
N GLN A 502 -7.73 -6.41 -7.85
CA GLN A 502 -9.07 -6.75 -7.39
C GLN A 502 -9.43 -8.18 -7.80
N GLN A 503 -9.17 -8.53 -9.06
CA GLN A 503 -9.34 -9.87 -9.58
C GLN A 503 -8.47 -10.89 -8.82
N GLU A 504 -7.21 -10.54 -8.53
CA GLU A 504 -6.29 -11.39 -7.76
C GLU A 504 -6.82 -11.62 -6.34
N LEU A 505 -7.44 -10.63 -5.69
CA LEU A 505 -8.04 -10.76 -4.37
C LEU A 505 -9.22 -11.73 -4.36
N GLU A 506 -10.06 -11.69 -5.40
CA GLU A 506 -11.26 -12.53 -5.53
C GLU A 506 -10.95 -13.95 -6.01
N ALA A 507 -9.85 -14.13 -6.74
CA ALA A 507 -9.46 -15.41 -7.30
C ALA A 507 -9.11 -16.45 -6.22
N THR A 508 -9.57 -17.68 -6.42
CA THR A 508 -9.33 -18.80 -5.50
C THR A 508 -8.20 -19.67 -6.04
N CYS A 509 -7.24 -20.03 -5.19
CA CYS A 509 -6.22 -20.99 -5.58
C CYS A 509 -6.82 -22.40 -5.73
N GLN A 510 -6.61 -23.05 -6.87
CA GLN A 510 -7.15 -24.37 -7.18
C GLN A 510 -6.68 -25.47 -6.19
N ILE A 511 -5.48 -25.32 -5.63
CA ILE A 511 -4.88 -26.35 -4.76
C ILE A 511 -5.28 -26.18 -3.29
N CYS A 512 -5.02 -25.01 -2.71
CA CYS A 512 -5.27 -24.80 -1.28
C CYS A 512 -6.65 -24.22 -0.98
N GLN A 513 -7.44 -23.88 -2.01
CA GLN A 513 -8.78 -23.31 -1.90
C GLN A 513 -8.83 -22.04 -1.03
N GLN A 514 -7.70 -21.34 -0.92
CA GLN A 514 -7.57 -20.10 -0.17
C GLN A 514 -7.90 -18.92 -1.08
N LYS A 515 -8.84 -18.08 -0.62
CA LYS A 515 -9.09 -16.73 -1.15
C LYS A 515 -8.20 -15.66 -0.51
N ALA A 516 -7.19 -16.07 0.28
CA ALA A 516 -6.38 -15.18 1.09
C ALA A 516 -5.91 -13.94 0.31
N THR A 517 -6.31 -12.77 0.79
CA THR A 517 -6.16 -11.46 0.13
C THR A 517 -4.70 -11.04 -0.04
N PHE A 518 -3.79 -11.69 0.68
CA PHE A 518 -2.39 -11.32 0.73
C PHE A 518 -1.49 -12.23 -0.14
N LEU A 519 -1.97 -13.40 -0.58
CA LEU A 519 -1.15 -14.28 -1.41
C LEU A 519 -1.16 -13.80 -2.87
N ARG A 520 0.02 -13.67 -3.47
CA ARG A 520 0.15 -13.46 -4.91
C ARG A 520 -0.27 -14.71 -5.66
N LYS A 521 -0.91 -14.55 -6.82
CA LYS A 521 -1.50 -15.64 -7.61
C LYS A 521 -1.13 -15.52 -9.09
N LEU A 522 -0.91 -16.67 -9.69
CA LEU A 522 -0.70 -16.85 -11.12
C LEU A 522 -2.00 -17.38 -11.72
N ASN A 523 -2.32 -16.96 -12.94
CA ASN A 523 -3.49 -17.41 -13.68
C ASN A 523 -3.09 -17.92 -15.08
N CYS A 524 -3.85 -18.90 -15.56
CA CYS A 524 -3.86 -19.25 -16.97
C CYS A 524 -4.65 -18.19 -17.75
N ILE A 525 -4.26 -17.95 -19.00
CA ILE A 525 -4.97 -17.03 -19.92
C ILE A 525 -5.87 -17.79 -20.91
N GLU A 526 -5.75 -19.11 -20.96
CA GLU A 526 -6.52 -20.00 -21.84
C GLU A 526 -7.69 -20.67 -21.10
N CYS A 527 -7.61 -20.81 -19.78
CA CYS A 527 -8.67 -21.34 -18.92
C CYS A 527 -8.68 -20.66 -17.54
N ASP A 528 -9.66 -21.00 -16.69
CA ASP A 528 -9.88 -20.36 -15.38
C ASP A 528 -8.95 -20.88 -14.27
N TYR A 529 -7.85 -21.55 -14.61
CA TYR A 529 -6.93 -22.12 -13.63
C TYR A 529 -6.11 -21.02 -12.93
N VAL A 530 -6.16 -21.00 -11.59
CA VAL A 530 -5.43 -20.04 -10.75
C VAL A 530 -4.70 -20.78 -9.62
N ILE A 531 -3.45 -20.39 -9.37
CA ILE A 531 -2.61 -20.97 -8.32
C ILE A 531 -1.89 -19.88 -7.54
N CYS A 532 -1.84 -19.98 -6.20
CA CYS A 532 -1.07 -19.06 -5.39
C CYS A 532 0.42 -19.41 -5.38
N PHE A 533 1.30 -18.43 -5.14
CA PHE A 533 2.75 -18.65 -5.10
C PHE A 533 3.18 -19.72 -4.09
N LYS A 534 2.45 -19.87 -2.97
CA LYS A 534 2.73 -20.92 -1.98
C LYS A 534 2.62 -22.31 -2.59
N CYS A 535 1.57 -22.56 -3.36
CA CYS A 535 1.33 -23.84 -4.04
C CYS A 535 2.20 -24.00 -5.28
N ALA A 536 2.36 -22.94 -6.09
CA ALA A 536 3.15 -22.96 -7.32
C ALA A 536 4.63 -23.28 -7.10
N THR A 537 5.15 -22.99 -5.91
CA THR A 537 6.56 -23.21 -5.56
C THR A 537 6.81 -24.50 -4.77
N LEU A 538 5.77 -25.29 -4.48
CA LEU A 538 5.94 -26.64 -3.93
C LEU A 538 6.75 -27.50 -4.92
N PRO A 539 7.66 -28.36 -4.45
CA PRO A 539 8.36 -29.30 -5.34
C PRO A 539 7.34 -30.21 -6.03
N TYR A 540 7.31 -30.25 -7.36
CA TYR A 540 6.38 -31.15 -8.05
C TYR A 540 6.72 -32.63 -7.81
N GLU A 541 8.01 -32.93 -7.66
CA GLU A 541 8.52 -34.26 -7.30
C GLU A 541 9.32 -34.19 -5.99
N ALA A 542 9.19 -35.22 -5.17
CA ALA A 542 9.90 -35.33 -3.89
C ALA A 542 10.22 -36.79 -3.56
N LYS A 543 11.36 -37.05 -2.91
CA LYS A 543 11.69 -38.38 -2.40
C LYS A 543 11.21 -38.63 -0.99
N TYR A 544 10.70 -39.82 -0.78
CA TYR A 544 10.46 -40.41 0.53
C TYR A 544 11.56 -41.43 0.82
N LYS A 545 12.15 -41.39 2.02
CA LYS A 545 13.32 -42.21 2.36
C LYS A 545 13.09 -43.72 2.29
N HIS A 546 11.84 -44.16 2.38
CA HIS A 546 11.46 -45.56 2.33
C HIS A 546 11.14 -46.04 0.90
N ASP A 547 11.08 -45.11 -0.06
CA ASP A 547 10.81 -45.40 -1.45
C ASP A 547 12.03 -45.21 -2.35
N LYS A 548 12.09 -46.02 -3.40
CA LYS A 548 13.10 -45.87 -4.45
C LYS A 548 12.72 -44.79 -5.46
N HIS A 549 11.43 -44.67 -5.75
CA HIS A 549 10.90 -43.76 -6.76
C HIS A 549 10.59 -42.38 -6.15
N PHE A 550 10.57 -41.35 -6.99
CA PHE A 550 10.00 -40.07 -6.60
C PHE A 550 8.48 -40.20 -6.46
N LEU A 551 7.93 -39.47 -5.50
CA LEU A 551 6.52 -39.21 -5.42
C LEU A 551 6.22 -37.92 -6.18
N THR A 552 5.10 -37.92 -6.90
CA THR A 552 4.64 -36.78 -7.67
C THR A 552 3.48 -36.11 -6.93
N PHE A 553 3.45 -34.79 -6.95
CA PHE A 553 2.37 -34.00 -6.38
C PHE A 553 1.09 -34.17 -7.22
N ARG A 554 -0.03 -34.45 -6.54
CA ARG A 554 -1.36 -34.61 -7.11
C ARG A 554 -2.33 -33.63 -6.45
N GLU A 555 -3.14 -33.00 -7.29
CA GLU A 555 -4.26 -32.18 -6.84
C GLU A 555 -5.38 -33.09 -6.34
N GLY A 556 -6.01 -32.74 -5.21
CA GLY A 556 -7.23 -33.41 -4.77
C GLY A 556 -8.36 -33.10 -5.76
N LYS A 557 -8.86 -34.08 -6.50
CA LYS A 557 -10.07 -33.96 -7.32
C LYS A 557 -11.26 -34.55 -6.56
N GLU A 558 -12.43 -33.95 -6.72
CA GLU A 558 -13.67 -34.32 -6.00
C GLU A 558 -14.22 -35.71 -6.39
N GLU A 559 -13.73 -36.35 -7.46
CA GLU A 559 -14.39 -37.52 -8.09
C GLU A 559 -13.66 -38.86 -7.92
N SER A 560 -12.76 -39.01 -6.93
CA SER A 560 -12.21 -40.32 -6.60
C SER A 560 -12.73 -40.82 -5.24
N ASP A 561 -13.63 -41.79 -5.27
CA ASP A 561 -14.07 -42.56 -4.09
C ASP A 561 -12.96 -43.46 -3.53
N GLN A 562 -11.73 -43.43 -4.08
CA GLN A 562 -10.61 -44.23 -3.57
C GLN A 562 -10.00 -43.56 -2.34
N LEU A 563 -10.38 -44.05 -1.17
CA LEU A 563 -9.78 -43.66 0.12
C LEU A 563 -8.30 -44.07 0.20
N ASP A 564 -7.39 -43.12 0.00
CA ASP A 564 -5.97 -43.30 0.26
C ASP A 564 -5.61 -42.87 1.68
N TRP A 565 -4.65 -43.57 2.28
CA TRP A 565 -4.17 -43.36 3.64
C TRP A 565 -2.72 -42.90 3.61
N CYS A 566 -2.41 -41.84 4.36
CA CYS A 566 -1.04 -41.37 4.49
C CYS A 566 -0.21 -42.40 5.26
N GLU A 567 0.85 -42.94 4.64
CA GLU A 567 1.70 -43.96 5.27
C GLU A 567 2.44 -43.47 6.53
N VAL A 568 2.66 -42.14 6.66
CA VAL A 568 3.44 -41.58 7.78
C VAL A 568 2.57 -41.34 9.02
N CYS A 569 1.34 -40.85 8.84
CA CYS A 569 0.48 -40.48 9.98
C CYS A 569 -0.73 -41.39 10.14
N GLU A 570 -0.93 -42.35 9.23
CA GLU A 570 -2.05 -43.30 9.20
C GLU A 570 -3.42 -42.61 9.22
N LYS A 571 -3.48 -41.34 8.81
CA LYS A 571 -4.72 -40.57 8.65
C LYS A 571 -5.14 -40.54 7.20
N ARG A 572 -6.46 -40.47 6.98
CA ARG A 572 -7.07 -40.39 5.65
C ARG A 572 -6.55 -39.18 4.88
N ILE A 573 -6.25 -39.37 3.61
CA ILE A 573 -6.09 -38.26 2.65
C ILE A 573 -7.48 -37.86 2.22
N VAL A 574 -7.96 -36.74 2.78
CA VAL A 574 -9.30 -36.24 2.47
C VAL A 574 -9.18 -35.35 1.23
N TYR A 575 -9.55 -35.87 0.06
CA TYR A 575 -9.54 -35.15 -1.22
C TYR A 575 -10.35 -33.85 -1.20
N SER A 576 -11.32 -33.74 -0.29
CA SER A 576 -12.19 -32.57 -0.09
C SER A 576 -11.66 -31.54 0.92
N ARG A 577 -10.47 -31.73 1.50
CA ARG A 577 -9.80 -30.70 2.31
C ARG A 577 -8.68 -30.07 1.50
N LYS A 578 -8.61 -28.75 1.64
CA LYS A 578 -7.49 -27.86 1.25
C LYS A 578 -6.17 -28.63 1.22
N ASP A 579 -5.46 -28.55 0.10
CA ASP A 579 -4.13 -29.09 -0.16
C ASP A 579 -4.10 -30.38 -0.99
N GLY A 580 -3.09 -30.51 -1.86
CA GLY A 580 -2.82 -31.75 -2.59
C GLY A 580 -2.07 -32.78 -1.75
N PHE A 581 -1.62 -33.85 -2.39
CA PHE A 581 -0.88 -34.94 -1.76
C PHE A 581 0.24 -35.45 -2.68
N TYR A 582 1.19 -36.19 -2.13
CA TYR A 582 2.21 -36.87 -2.92
C TYR A 582 1.85 -38.33 -3.07
N ALA A 583 2.01 -38.86 -4.28
CA ALA A 583 1.76 -40.27 -4.54
C ALA A 583 2.81 -40.86 -5.48
N CYS A 584 3.06 -42.15 -5.33
CA CYS A 584 3.83 -42.94 -6.27
C CYS A 584 3.05 -44.21 -6.63
N ASP A 585 2.65 -44.35 -7.89
CA ASP A 585 1.89 -45.53 -8.34
C ASP A 585 2.75 -46.81 -8.35
N HIS A 586 4.07 -46.67 -8.47
CA HIS A 586 4.99 -47.82 -8.47
C HIS A 586 5.23 -48.38 -7.07
N CYS A 587 5.25 -47.52 -6.04
CA CYS A 587 5.41 -47.93 -4.65
C CYS A 587 4.06 -48.12 -3.93
N CYS A 588 2.95 -47.69 -4.54
CA CYS A 588 1.63 -47.59 -3.91
C CYS A 588 1.61 -46.69 -2.66
N THR A 589 2.55 -45.74 -2.59
CA THR A 589 2.72 -44.86 -1.44
C THR A 589 1.98 -43.55 -1.65
N THR A 590 1.24 -43.13 -0.64
CA THR A 590 0.58 -41.82 -0.61
C THR A 590 0.89 -41.11 0.70
N LEU A 591 1.17 -39.81 0.61
CA LEU A 591 1.61 -38.99 1.75
C LEU A 591 0.96 -37.62 1.70
N HIS A 592 0.54 -37.11 2.86
CA HIS A 592 0.21 -35.68 2.99
C HIS A 592 1.47 -34.84 2.72
N VAL A 593 1.28 -33.64 2.14
CA VAL A 593 2.37 -32.68 1.88
C VAL A 593 3.18 -32.40 3.15
N HIS A 594 2.53 -32.07 4.27
CA HIS A 594 3.20 -31.76 5.54
C HIS A 594 3.86 -33.00 6.19
N CYS A 595 3.41 -34.21 5.87
CA CYS A 595 4.03 -35.44 6.36
C CYS A 595 5.34 -35.73 5.60
N LEU A 596 5.35 -35.55 4.28
CA LEU A 596 6.55 -35.74 3.46
C LEU A 596 7.56 -34.61 3.64
N LEU A 597 7.09 -33.36 3.55
CA LEU A 597 7.93 -32.17 3.49
C LEU A 597 8.10 -31.45 4.83
N GLY A 598 7.27 -31.74 5.84
CA GLY A 598 7.20 -30.99 7.08
C GLY A 598 6.22 -29.81 7.00
N GLU A 599 5.56 -29.50 8.12
CA GLU A 599 4.61 -28.38 8.24
C GLU A 599 5.30 -27.03 7.96
N ASP A 600 6.45 -26.80 8.60
CA ASP A 600 7.26 -25.60 8.45
C ASP A 600 8.49 -25.87 7.56
N MET A 601 8.26 -26.45 6.36
CA MET A 601 9.33 -26.92 5.45
C MET A 601 10.49 -25.91 5.24
N TYR A 602 10.17 -24.61 5.18
CA TYR A 602 11.14 -23.54 4.89
C TYR A 602 11.84 -22.99 6.15
N MET A 603 11.51 -23.53 7.31
CA MET A 603 12.14 -23.30 8.62
C MET A 603 12.85 -24.57 9.11
N LEU A 604 13.08 -25.56 8.25
CA LEU A 604 13.57 -26.88 8.66
C LEU A 604 15.05 -26.98 9.01
N LYS A 605 15.85 -25.92 8.83
CA LYS A 605 17.30 -25.99 9.04
C LYS A 605 17.60 -26.47 10.48
N PRO A 606 18.04 -27.73 10.66
CA PRO A 606 18.25 -28.26 12.00
C PRO A 606 19.45 -27.55 12.63
N SER A 607 19.40 -27.33 13.94
CA SER A 607 20.44 -26.64 14.71
C SER A 607 20.63 -25.17 14.36
N GLN A 608 19.67 -24.56 13.67
CA GLN A 608 19.58 -23.11 13.55
C GLN A 608 18.94 -22.52 14.81
N THR A 609 19.51 -21.40 15.26
CA THR A 609 18.85 -20.52 16.23
C THR A 609 18.25 -19.34 15.48
N ILE A 610 17.01 -19.00 15.80
CA ILE A 610 16.35 -17.77 15.35
C ILE A 610 16.05 -16.91 16.57
N THR A 611 15.94 -15.59 16.41
CA THR A 611 15.43 -14.72 17.48
C THR A 611 13.97 -14.38 17.20
N TYR A 612 13.08 -14.66 18.15
CA TYR A 612 11.66 -14.31 18.10
C TYR A 612 11.29 -13.50 19.34
N ILE A 613 10.82 -12.26 19.16
CA ILE A 613 10.48 -11.33 20.25
C ILE A 613 11.62 -11.24 21.28
N LYS A 614 12.84 -10.93 20.80
CA LYS A 614 14.07 -10.81 21.62
C LYS A 614 14.51 -12.10 22.36
N ARG A 615 13.91 -13.26 22.07
CA ARG A 615 14.28 -14.56 22.67
C ARG A 615 14.86 -15.49 21.62
N GLU A 616 15.87 -16.25 22.00
CA GLU A 616 16.42 -17.30 21.13
C GLU A 616 15.50 -18.52 21.10
N VAL A 617 15.24 -19.00 19.89
CA VAL A 617 14.47 -20.20 19.60
C VAL A 617 15.36 -21.14 18.80
N HIS A 618 15.65 -22.31 19.36
CA HIS A 618 16.40 -23.35 18.67
C HIS A 618 15.45 -24.23 17.86
N ILE A 619 15.75 -24.40 16.58
CA ILE A 619 15.06 -25.32 15.68
C ILE A 619 15.79 -26.65 15.76
N LEU A 620 15.15 -27.64 16.38
CA LEU A 620 15.76 -28.93 16.67
C LEU A 620 15.09 -30.04 15.85
N PRO A 621 15.85 -31.04 15.38
CA PRO A 621 15.27 -32.21 14.74
C PRO A 621 14.43 -33.01 15.76
N ASN A 622 13.25 -33.46 15.33
CA ASN A 622 12.34 -34.28 16.12
C ASN A 622 12.56 -35.77 15.83
N ASN A 623 13.78 -36.23 16.05
CA ASN A 623 14.23 -37.60 15.80
C ASN A 623 14.53 -38.38 17.09
N THR A 624 14.10 -37.87 18.25
CA THR A 624 14.25 -38.54 19.53
C THR A 624 13.36 -39.77 19.64
N ARG A 625 13.77 -40.79 20.40
CA ARG A 625 13.00 -42.03 20.63
C ARG A 625 11.58 -41.77 21.15
N SER A 626 11.42 -40.70 21.92
CA SER A 626 10.13 -40.19 22.37
C SER A 626 9.98 -38.76 21.87
N ARG A 627 8.99 -38.52 21.00
CA ARG A 627 8.64 -37.16 20.53
C ARG A 627 8.18 -36.31 21.72
N PRO A 628 8.61 -35.05 21.82
CA PRO A 628 8.22 -34.17 22.92
C PRO A 628 6.74 -33.77 22.82
N PHE A 629 6.18 -33.27 23.91
CA PHE A 629 4.86 -32.64 23.91
C PHE A 629 4.98 -31.19 23.49
N CYS A 630 3.94 -30.69 22.83
CA CYS A 630 3.82 -29.28 22.50
C CYS A 630 3.26 -28.52 23.71
N HIS A 631 3.82 -27.36 24.04
CA HIS A 631 3.35 -26.53 25.16
C HIS A 631 1.86 -26.12 25.03
N HIS A 632 1.32 -26.05 23.82
CA HIS A 632 -0.09 -25.73 23.59
C HIS A 632 -0.99 -26.95 23.36
N HIS A 633 -0.42 -28.13 23.19
CA HIS A 633 -1.20 -29.35 22.98
C HIS A 633 -0.82 -30.34 24.08
N ASP A 634 -1.55 -30.28 25.19
CA ASP A 634 -1.25 -31.04 26.41
C ASP A 634 -1.35 -32.57 26.23
N GLU A 635 -2.04 -33.06 25.19
CA GLU A 635 -2.31 -34.49 24.98
C GLU A 635 -1.61 -35.09 23.74
N ASP A 636 -1.07 -34.26 22.83
CA ASP A 636 -0.51 -34.72 21.55
C ASP A 636 1.01 -34.51 21.48
N ARG A 637 1.74 -35.59 21.16
CA ARG A 637 3.17 -35.50 20.85
C ARG A 637 3.40 -34.75 19.54
N CYS A 638 4.43 -33.93 19.48
CA CYS A 638 4.83 -33.18 18.29
C CYS A 638 4.99 -34.13 17.07
N PRO A 639 4.14 -34.04 16.03
CA PRO A 639 4.17 -35.00 14.93
C PRO A 639 5.15 -34.62 13.81
N HIS A 640 5.63 -33.37 13.79
CA HIS A 640 6.44 -32.80 12.71
C HIS A 640 7.93 -33.12 12.84
N LYS A 641 8.68 -32.95 11.74
CA LYS A 641 10.11 -33.29 11.65
C LYS A 641 11.03 -32.41 12.50
N VAL A 642 10.59 -31.20 12.85
CA VAL A 642 11.33 -30.27 13.72
C VAL A 642 10.44 -29.78 14.85
N VAL A 643 11.06 -29.33 15.91
CA VAL A 643 10.42 -28.66 17.04
C VAL A 643 11.16 -27.35 17.36
N PHE A 644 10.42 -26.39 17.88
CA PHE A 644 10.94 -25.08 18.27
C PHE A 644 11.08 -25.06 19.79
N LYS A 645 12.28 -24.80 20.30
CA LYS A 645 12.57 -24.77 21.73
C LYS A 645 13.08 -23.40 22.14
N TRP A 646 12.48 -22.77 23.15
CA TRP A 646 13.02 -21.56 23.75
C TRP A 646 14.30 -21.84 24.55
N GLN A 647 15.31 -20.99 24.43
CA GLN A 647 16.57 -21.15 25.15
C GLN A 647 16.37 -21.07 26.67
N ASP A 648 15.57 -20.11 27.12
CA ASP A 648 15.39 -19.79 28.55
C ASP A 648 14.26 -20.59 29.24
N GLN A 649 13.51 -21.39 28.48
CA GLN A 649 12.33 -22.10 29.00
C GLN A 649 12.29 -23.54 28.46
N TYR A 650 11.82 -24.50 29.27
CA TYR A 650 11.57 -25.88 28.83
C TYR A 650 10.35 -26.00 27.88
N MET A 651 9.92 -24.90 27.26
CA MET A 651 8.80 -24.87 26.33
C MET A 651 9.24 -25.36 24.95
N ILE A 652 8.50 -26.33 24.44
CA ILE A 652 8.69 -26.92 23.11
C ILE A 652 7.40 -26.71 22.32
N PHE A 653 7.51 -26.26 21.08
CA PHE A 653 6.40 -26.04 20.18
C PHE A 653 6.53 -26.94 18.95
N CYS A 654 5.42 -27.53 18.51
CA CYS A 654 5.41 -28.44 17.35
C CYS A 654 5.42 -27.73 16.00
N SER A 655 5.18 -26.41 15.95
CA SER A 655 5.16 -25.62 14.72
C SER A 655 5.36 -24.14 15.02
N TYR A 656 5.69 -23.35 14.00
CA TYR A 656 5.78 -21.89 14.10
C TYR A 656 4.44 -21.29 14.55
N ARG A 657 3.31 -21.83 14.08
CA ARG A 657 1.99 -21.35 14.51
C ARG A 657 1.78 -21.52 16.01
N CYS A 658 2.28 -22.60 16.61
CA CYS A 658 2.24 -22.79 18.06
C CYS A 658 3.17 -21.82 18.77
N LEU A 659 4.35 -21.52 18.22
CA LEU A 659 5.28 -20.52 18.79
C LEU A 659 4.68 -19.10 18.84
N THR A 660 3.81 -18.74 17.89
CA THR A 660 3.23 -17.39 17.78
C THR A 660 1.89 -17.18 18.48
N LYS A 661 1.28 -18.26 18.99
CA LYS A 661 0.03 -18.19 19.74
C LYS A 661 0.31 -17.82 21.18
#